data_AF-C6WZ13-F1
#
_entry.id   AF-C6WZ13-F1
#
_cell.length_a   1.000
_cell.length_b   1.000
_cell.length_c   1.000
_cell.angle_alpha   90.00
_cell.angle_beta   90.00
_cell.angle_gamma   90.00
#
_symmetry.space_group_name_H-M   'P 1'
#
loop_
_entity.id
_entity.type
_entity.pdbx_description
1 polymer ?
#
loop_
_entity_poly.entity_id
_entity_poly.type
_entity_poly.pdbx_seq_one_letter_code
_entity_poly.pdbx_strand_id
1 'polypeptide(L)'
;MRFRFVGACGGSVTGSCTHFSYNRTNIQFLVDCGLIQGEGDESIVNSKPFPFRPSEIEFILLTHAHLDHCGLIPRLYKEGFTGKVICTTATARMAKISLTDSAKHLKDIYSENDVKKIRFECIDQRKEFGLSRLLPIHTDLFASFSRTAHILGSATITVSWINDADEKASVVMSGDLGNNTKENPYQPLLASRQGVFGYPDAIVVESTYGAGVRDSECSDYDARLSALHKVIQDEVFNKKSLLIIPAFSIQRTQELLVDIYCVFNQFYSTNDSIQSPIHIINQFYDEFESGCWGFIVQKSLKNAIDKLPINEQEKWLKSIKQIDEVNKAESKSNFSLSENAEISIADIKKLITSTTNSYPIDIKLDSGLAREMSTVYHEELCRPQIKKPEETLYRNRKMASRLGVEDGVQVDEFIKSIFPNNSTTDIEIPLGEHKIQYVTTPKTPRVAELQERGGILITGGGMCNGGPVVSHIEKVIDAKRNSTILLTGYMAKNSVGEKLMKHSQATPKEIEASTESWVLGSKEVLQKNITTNIIQLQGFYSGHADQSGLLDFIFEIVGEQKQETQTKPSAVFINHGQPKARAELKDAIEARLNSGNEGDRNPNEIYLPDSRQQWYDFNSKKWIAPVPNTRTEDLLQDLLSEQLKTNVLLQRLVDQLASNKYANNNIKKK
;
A
#
# COMPACT_ATOMS: atom_id res chain seq x y z
N MET A 1 24.17 27.53 -5.39
CA MET A 1 23.62 26.18 -5.08
C MET A 1 23.51 25.42 -6.39
N ARG A 2 23.81 24.13 -6.41
CA ARG A 2 23.65 23.28 -7.59
C ARG A 2 23.11 21.91 -7.22
N PHE A 3 22.41 21.26 -8.13
CA PHE A 3 21.87 19.92 -7.91
C PHE A 3 21.95 19.04 -9.16
N ARG A 4 21.88 17.72 -8.98
CA ARG A 4 21.77 16.75 -10.06
C ARG A 4 20.87 15.60 -9.66
N PHE A 5 20.21 14.99 -10.62
CA PHE A 5 19.44 13.76 -10.42
C PHE A 5 20.37 12.56 -10.56
N VAL A 6 20.45 11.71 -9.53
CA VAL A 6 21.25 10.48 -9.55
C VAL A 6 20.40 9.26 -9.92
N GLY A 7 19.11 9.29 -9.54
CA GLY A 7 18.11 8.30 -9.91
C GLY A 7 16.73 8.93 -10.10
N ALA A 8 15.73 8.10 -10.43
CA ALA A 8 14.39 8.53 -10.90
C ALA A 8 14.42 9.57 -12.04
N CYS A 9 15.40 9.46 -12.93
CA CYS A 9 15.58 10.30 -14.12
C CYS A 9 15.76 9.43 -15.37
N GLY A 10 15.55 9.99 -16.57
CA GLY A 10 15.62 9.23 -17.82
C GLY A 10 14.46 8.24 -18.02
N GLY A 11 13.30 8.50 -17.40
CA GLY A 11 12.09 7.67 -17.54
C GLY A 11 11.95 6.53 -16.53
N SER A 12 12.81 6.47 -15.50
CA SER A 12 12.66 5.53 -14.39
C SER A 12 11.65 6.06 -13.36
N VAL A 13 10.83 5.16 -12.82
CA VAL A 13 9.84 5.46 -11.76
C VAL A 13 10.42 5.19 -10.36
N THR A 14 11.61 4.60 -10.22
CA THR A 14 12.13 4.18 -8.92
C THR A 14 13.57 4.65 -8.70
N GLY A 15 14.08 4.47 -7.48
CA GLY A 15 15.43 4.85 -7.11
C GLY A 15 15.63 6.35 -7.02
N SER A 16 14.67 7.07 -6.46
CA SER A 16 14.76 8.52 -6.26
C SER A 16 16.01 8.88 -5.47
N CYS A 17 16.85 9.74 -6.04
CA CYS A 17 18.05 10.24 -5.39
C CYS A 17 18.45 11.55 -6.08
N THR A 18 18.43 12.65 -5.33
CA THR A 18 18.84 13.97 -5.82
C THR A 18 20.03 14.47 -5.00
N HIS A 19 21.13 14.81 -5.68
CA HIS A 19 22.37 15.23 -5.05
C HIS A 19 22.55 16.74 -5.13
N PHE A 20 22.73 17.40 -3.99
CA PHE A 20 22.94 18.84 -3.87
C PHE A 20 24.38 19.16 -3.46
N SER A 21 24.89 20.27 -3.97
CA SER A 21 26.16 20.87 -3.55
C SER A 21 25.95 22.35 -3.28
N TYR A 22 26.30 22.76 -2.06
CA TYR A 22 26.19 24.13 -1.59
C TYR A 22 27.57 24.73 -1.33
N ASN A 23 28.05 25.52 -2.30
CA ASN A 23 29.41 26.05 -2.31
C ASN A 23 29.69 27.03 -1.16
N ARG A 24 28.71 27.83 -0.71
CA ARG A 24 28.90 28.88 0.32
C ARG A 24 29.47 28.32 1.62
N THR A 25 29.01 27.13 2.04
CA THR A 25 29.52 26.42 3.22
C THR A 25 30.25 25.13 2.88
N ASN A 26 30.54 24.90 1.59
CA ASN A 26 31.20 23.71 1.06
C ASN A 26 30.62 22.36 1.55
N ILE A 27 29.30 22.19 1.49
CA ILE A 27 28.65 20.93 1.87
C ILE A 27 27.96 20.26 0.67
N GLN A 28 27.79 18.94 0.80
CA GLN A 28 26.98 18.12 -0.11
C GLN A 28 25.92 17.37 0.69
N PHE A 29 24.71 17.25 0.15
CA PHE A 29 23.62 16.53 0.80
C PHE A 29 22.72 15.85 -0.22
N LEU A 30 21.88 14.93 0.25
CA LEU A 30 20.92 14.23 -0.61
C LEU A 30 19.47 14.60 -0.25
N VAL A 31 18.60 14.57 -1.25
CA VAL A 31 17.16 14.40 -1.06
C VAL A 31 16.80 13.04 -1.62
N ASP A 32 16.32 12.16 -0.75
CA ASP A 32 16.08 10.74 -0.97
C ASP A 32 17.33 9.94 -1.41
N CYS A 33 17.28 8.62 -1.18
CA CYS A 33 18.25 7.65 -1.67
C CYS A 33 17.60 6.27 -1.74
N GLY A 34 16.88 6.04 -2.85
CA GLY A 34 16.03 4.87 -3.05
C GLY A 34 16.65 3.71 -3.82
N LEU A 35 16.03 2.54 -3.69
CA LEU A 35 16.28 1.37 -4.53
C LEU A 35 15.58 1.49 -5.88
N ILE A 36 16.26 1.07 -6.94
CA ILE A 36 15.65 0.86 -8.25
C ILE A 36 14.96 -0.51 -8.24
N GLN A 37 13.67 -0.54 -8.60
CA GLN A 37 12.82 -1.73 -8.62
C GLN A 37 12.09 -1.84 -9.97
N GLY A 38 11.82 -3.07 -10.42
CA GLY A 38 11.05 -3.37 -11.63
C GLY A 38 11.81 -3.35 -12.96
N GLU A 39 13.12 -3.05 -12.97
CA GLU A 39 13.93 -2.86 -14.19
C GLU A 39 14.82 -4.08 -14.57
N GLY A 40 14.56 -5.28 -14.04
CA GLY A 40 15.33 -6.49 -14.39
C GLY A 40 16.43 -6.82 -13.36
N ASP A 41 17.71 -6.74 -13.75
CA ASP A 41 18.89 -7.02 -12.90
C ASP A 41 19.07 -6.01 -11.73
N GLU A 42 18.04 -5.85 -10.90
CA GLU A 42 17.94 -4.87 -9.81
C GLU A 42 19.11 -4.97 -8.84
N SER A 43 19.55 -6.18 -8.52
CA SER A 43 20.72 -6.41 -7.66
C SER A 43 21.99 -5.80 -8.27
N ILE A 44 22.19 -5.92 -9.59
CA ILE A 44 23.36 -5.34 -10.28
C ILE A 44 23.26 -3.82 -10.29
N VAL A 45 22.10 -3.28 -10.66
CA VAL A 45 21.90 -1.82 -10.75
C VAL A 45 22.10 -1.16 -9.39
N ASN A 46 21.48 -1.71 -8.35
CA ASN A 46 21.57 -1.19 -6.99
C ASN A 46 22.90 -1.45 -6.30
N SER A 47 23.81 -2.24 -6.89
CA SER A 47 25.17 -2.48 -6.40
C SER A 47 26.23 -1.60 -7.07
N LYS A 48 25.86 -0.84 -8.12
CA LYS A 48 26.81 0.08 -8.79
C LYS A 48 27.33 1.15 -7.81
N PRO A 49 28.60 1.56 -7.91
CA PRO A 49 29.13 2.66 -7.10
C PRO A 49 28.28 3.93 -7.22
N PHE A 50 28.14 4.67 -6.12
CA PHE A 50 27.52 5.99 -6.17
C PHE A 50 28.39 6.95 -6.99
N PRO A 51 27.80 7.93 -7.70
CA PRO A 51 28.58 8.94 -8.44
C PRO A 51 29.19 10.01 -7.53
N PHE A 52 29.19 9.78 -6.22
CA PHE A 52 29.71 10.63 -5.15
C PHE A 52 30.26 9.73 -4.05
N ARG A 53 31.13 10.26 -3.18
CA ARG A 53 31.62 9.52 -2.02
C ARG A 53 30.64 9.65 -0.85
N PRO A 54 30.11 8.54 -0.30
CA PRO A 54 29.15 8.61 0.81
C PRO A 54 29.67 9.36 2.04
N SER A 55 30.98 9.35 2.29
CA SER A 55 31.64 10.09 3.38
C SER A 55 31.64 11.61 3.22
N GLU A 56 31.39 12.14 2.01
CA GLU A 56 31.33 13.58 1.73
C GLU A 56 29.91 14.15 1.85
N ILE A 57 28.90 13.30 2.05
CA ILE A 57 27.51 13.70 2.24
C ILE A 57 27.32 14.06 3.73
N GLU A 58 26.86 15.27 3.99
CA GLU A 58 26.66 15.80 5.36
C GLU A 58 25.37 15.26 5.99
N PHE A 59 24.27 15.28 5.23
CA PHE A 59 22.98 14.76 5.67
C PHE A 59 22.11 14.32 4.47
N ILE A 60 21.00 13.65 4.80
CA ILE A 60 19.97 13.24 3.84
C ILE A 60 18.65 13.84 4.32
N LEU A 61 17.91 14.49 3.42
CA LEU A 61 16.50 14.83 3.63
C LEU A 61 15.67 13.70 3.01
N LEU A 62 14.78 13.08 3.78
CA LEU A 62 13.97 11.95 3.30
C LEU A 62 12.49 12.33 3.26
N THR A 63 11.90 12.24 2.06
CA THR A 63 10.50 12.60 1.79
C THR A 63 9.53 11.63 2.45
N HIS A 64 9.74 10.32 2.29
CA HIS A 64 8.88 9.28 2.84
C HIS A 64 9.54 7.89 2.87
N ALA A 65 8.82 6.88 3.37
CA ALA A 65 9.35 5.58 3.77
C ALA A 65 9.30 4.46 2.71
N HIS A 66 8.89 4.75 1.47
CA HIS A 66 8.96 3.73 0.42
C HIS A 66 10.41 3.41 0.05
N LEU A 67 10.65 2.17 -0.40
CA LEU A 67 12.00 1.66 -0.64
C LEU A 67 12.68 2.32 -1.84
N ASP A 68 11.91 2.79 -2.81
CA ASP A 68 12.36 3.62 -3.93
C ASP A 68 12.69 5.07 -3.55
N HIS A 69 12.55 5.44 -2.27
CA HIS A 69 13.03 6.71 -1.71
C HIS A 69 14.04 6.55 -0.56
N CYS A 70 14.00 5.45 0.20
CA CYS A 70 14.91 5.24 1.35
C CYS A 70 15.80 4.00 1.25
N GLY A 71 15.57 3.13 0.27
CA GLY A 71 16.07 1.77 0.23
C GLY A 71 17.59 1.61 0.14
N LEU A 72 18.32 2.63 -0.32
CA LEU A 72 19.79 2.62 -0.41
C LEU A 72 20.48 3.37 0.74
N ILE A 73 19.73 3.98 1.66
CA ILE A 73 20.29 4.64 2.85
C ILE A 73 21.17 3.70 3.68
N PRO A 74 20.80 2.44 3.99
CA PRO A 74 21.68 1.56 4.76
C PRO A 74 23.02 1.31 4.06
N ARG A 75 23.02 1.25 2.72
CA ARG A 75 24.24 1.08 1.92
C ARG A 75 25.17 2.29 2.05
N LEU A 76 24.64 3.51 2.09
CA LEU A 76 25.45 4.70 2.36
C LEU A 76 26.20 4.57 3.70
N TYR A 77 25.53 4.14 4.76
CA TYR A 77 26.17 3.90 6.07
C TYR A 77 27.21 2.76 6.02
N LYS A 78 26.95 1.71 5.24
CA LYS A 78 27.92 0.63 4.99
C LYS A 78 29.18 1.16 4.28
N GLU A 79 29.03 2.14 3.38
CA GLU A 79 30.11 2.73 2.57
C GLU A 79 30.72 4.01 3.17
N GLY A 80 30.44 4.31 4.45
CA GLY A 80 31.15 5.36 5.19
C GLY A 80 30.41 6.70 5.33
N PHE A 81 29.14 6.80 4.91
CA PHE A 81 28.30 7.93 5.33
C PHE A 81 28.13 7.90 6.84
N THR A 82 28.43 9.01 7.49
CA THR A 82 28.28 9.14 8.94
C THR A 82 27.19 10.11 9.32
N GLY A 83 26.59 10.88 8.40
CA GLY A 83 25.65 11.96 8.68
C GLY A 83 24.32 11.55 9.31
N LYS A 84 23.30 12.40 9.17
CA LYS A 84 21.94 12.14 9.70
C LYS A 84 20.91 12.07 8.57
N VAL A 85 19.80 11.38 8.82
CA VAL A 85 18.63 11.33 7.94
C VAL A 85 17.51 12.16 8.57
N ILE A 86 17.24 13.33 8.01
CA ILE A 86 16.24 14.27 8.50
C ILE A 86 14.90 13.98 7.82
N CYS A 87 13.89 13.63 8.59
CA CYS A 87 12.54 13.34 8.10
C CYS A 87 11.48 13.51 9.18
N THR A 88 10.22 13.12 8.89
CA THR A 88 9.16 13.05 9.90
C THR A 88 9.29 11.80 10.76
N THR A 89 8.73 11.83 11.97
CA THR A 89 8.76 10.71 12.93
C THR A 89 8.10 9.46 12.34
N ALA A 90 6.95 9.63 11.69
CA ALA A 90 6.25 8.55 11.00
C ALA A 90 7.12 7.93 9.89
N THR A 91 7.78 8.76 9.07
CA THR A 91 8.70 8.29 8.02
C THR A 91 9.88 7.53 8.62
N ALA A 92 10.52 8.04 9.68
CA ALA A 92 11.64 7.36 10.33
C ALA A 92 11.26 5.97 10.86
N ARG A 93 10.10 5.86 11.52
CA ARG A 93 9.60 4.59 12.06
C ARG A 93 9.30 3.57 10.96
N MET A 94 8.53 3.97 9.94
CA MET A 94 8.20 3.08 8.84
C MET A 94 9.42 2.71 8.00
N ALA A 95 10.33 3.66 7.73
CA ALA A 95 11.56 3.37 7.01
C ALA A 95 12.40 2.34 7.77
N LYS A 96 12.52 2.45 9.11
CA LYS A 96 13.23 1.46 9.91
C LYS A 96 12.62 0.06 9.78
N ILE A 97 11.30 -0.05 9.83
CA ILE A 97 10.59 -1.33 9.67
C ILE A 97 10.83 -1.90 8.25
N SER A 98 10.56 -1.10 7.20
CA SER A 98 10.75 -1.49 5.80
C SER A 98 12.17 -1.94 5.50
N LEU A 99 13.16 -1.16 5.96
CA LEU A 99 14.58 -1.43 5.71
C LEU A 99 15.07 -2.67 6.45
N THR A 100 14.54 -2.93 7.64
CA THR A 100 14.85 -4.16 8.40
C THR A 100 14.26 -5.38 7.68
N ASP A 101 13.03 -5.27 7.17
CA ASP A 101 12.42 -6.36 6.41
C ASP A 101 13.13 -6.60 5.07
N SER A 102 13.45 -5.56 4.32
CA SER A 102 14.16 -5.68 3.04
C SER A 102 15.58 -6.22 3.21
N ALA A 103 16.26 -5.97 4.33
CA ALA A 103 17.58 -6.54 4.62
C ALA A 103 17.59 -8.09 4.64
N LYS A 104 16.44 -8.73 4.89
CA LYS A 104 16.30 -10.20 4.82
C LYS A 104 16.47 -10.73 3.39
N HIS A 105 16.14 -9.90 2.39
CA HIS A 105 16.13 -10.24 0.97
C HIS A 105 17.25 -9.57 0.17
N LEU A 106 17.86 -8.49 0.69
CA LEU A 106 18.89 -7.68 0.03
C LEU A 106 20.28 -7.82 0.66
N LYS A 107 20.62 -9.01 1.17
CA LYS A 107 21.84 -9.27 1.97
C LYS A 107 23.14 -8.83 1.28
N ASP A 108 23.19 -8.87 -0.04
CA ASP A 108 24.36 -8.45 -0.82
C ASP A 108 24.54 -6.92 -0.82
N ILE A 109 23.44 -6.18 -0.73
CA ILE A 109 23.43 -4.71 -0.73
C ILE A 109 23.75 -4.18 0.67
N TYR A 110 22.98 -4.59 1.69
CA TYR A 110 23.16 -4.19 3.09
C TYR A 110 22.58 -5.21 4.07
N SER A 111 22.98 -5.10 5.34
CA SER A 111 22.51 -5.94 6.45
C SER A 111 21.60 -5.18 7.41
N GLU A 112 20.90 -5.90 8.28
CA GLU A 112 20.16 -5.28 9.41
C GLU A 112 21.06 -4.44 10.32
N ASN A 113 22.34 -4.79 10.45
CA ASN A 113 23.29 -4.00 11.23
C ASN A 113 23.55 -2.63 10.58
N ASP A 114 23.50 -2.54 9.25
CA ASP A 114 23.63 -1.26 8.55
C ASP A 114 22.37 -0.41 8.75
N VAL A 115 21.18 -1.01 8.80
CA VAL A 115 19.94 -0.33 9.16
C VAL A 115 20.01 0.24 10.58
N LYS A 116 20.59 -0.49 11.54
CA LYS A 116 20.78 -0.04 12.93
C LYS A 116 21.73 1.16 13.05
N LYS A 117 22.64 1.37 12.08
CA LYS A 117 23.53 2.54 12.07
C LYS A 117 22.81 3.85 11.70
N ILE A 118 21.62 3.76 11.10
CA ILE A 118 20.91 4.94 10.60
C ILE A 118 20.56 5.89 11.75
N ARG A 119 21.03 7.12 11.64
CA ARG A 119 20.78 8.20 12.60
C ARG A 119 19.65 9.08 12.08
N PHE A 120 18.41 8.74 12.44
CA PHE A 120 17.25 9.56 12.12
C PHE A 120 17.20 10.81 13.00
N GLU A 121 16.92 11.95 12.37
CA GLU A 121 16.58 13.20 13.03
C GLU A 121 15.15 13.59 12.65
N CYS A 122 14.23 13.38 13.58
CA CYS A 122 12.80 13.63 13.38
C CYS A 122 12.50 15.12 13.54
N ILE A 123 12.42 15.85 12.43
CA ILE A 123 12.27 17.32 12.43
C ILE A 123 10.95 17.77 13.08
N ASP A 124 9.93 16.92 13.01
CA ASP A 124 8.59 17.12 13.55
C ASP A 124 8.47 16.89 15.06
N GLN A 125 9.60 16.60 15.74
CA GLN A 125 9.71 16.59 17.21
C GLN A 125 10.28 17.91 17.75
N ARG A 126 10.82 18.78 16.90
CA ARG A 126 11.34 20.09 17.31
C ARG A 126 10.19 20.99 17.77
N LYS A 127 10.38 21.77 18.85
CA LYS A 127 9.35 22.67 19.41
C LYS A 127 8.92 23.78 18.44
N GLU A 128 9.82 24.14 17.54
CA GLU A 128 9.62 25.14 16.51
C GLU A 128 8.81 24.59 15.33
N PHE A 129 8.68 23.27 15.21
CA PHE A 129 8.04 22.63 14.07
C PHE A 129 6.61 23.11 13.89
N GLY A 130 6.28 23.34 12.62
CA GLY A 130 4.96 23.57 12.09
C GLY A 130 5.00 23.15 10.63
N LEU A 131 3.91 22.57 10.14
CA LEU A 131 3.81 22.19 8.74
C LEU A 131 4.09 23.40 7.84
N SER A 132 4.94 23.19 6.82
CA SER A 132 5.39 24.23 5.87
C SER A 132 6.19 25.38 6.49
N ARG A 133 6.55 25.30 7.77
CA ARG A 133 7.45 26.27 8.41
C ARG A 133 8.90 25.94 8.06
N LEU A 134 9.64 26.94 7.57
CA LEU A 134 11.08 26.81 7.35
C LEU A 134 11.84 26.79 8.67
N LEU A 135 12.68 25.77 8.84
CA LEU A 135 13.53 25.56 10.00
C LEU A 135 14.99 25.46 9.55
N PRO A 136 15.94 25.98 10.34
CA PRO A 136 17.36 25.82 10.05
C PRO A 136 17.77 24.35 10.15
N ILE A 137 18.48 23.85 9.15
CA ILE A 137 19.06 22.50 9.13
C ILE A 137 20.59 22.52 9.06
N HIS A 138 21.16 23.62 8.56
CA HIS A 138 22.59 23.91 8.53
C HIS A 138 22.78 25.44 8.41
N THR A 139 24.00 25.95 8.59
CA THR A 139 24.33 27.36 8.33
C THR A 139 23.87 27.77 6.93
N ASP A 140 23.12 28.87 6.85
CA ASP A 140 22.52 29.42 5.63
C ASP A 140 21.61 28.46 4.84
N LEU A 141 21.17 27.35 5.46
CA LEU A 141 20.29 26.35 4.87
C LEU A 141 19.10 26.02 5.77
N PHE A 142 17.93 25.99 5.13
CA PHE A 142 16.65 25.80 5.79
C PHE A 142 15.84 24.72 5.05
N ALA A 143 15.01 23.99 5.78
CA ALA A 143 14.04 23.09 5.20
C ALA A 143 12.66 23.26 5.85
N SER A 144 11.60 23.07 5.06
CA SER A 144 10.23 22.93 5.54
C SER A 144 9.62 21.66 5.01
N PHE A 145 8.74 21.05 5.82
CA PHE A 145 8.06 19.80 5.50
C PHE A 145 6.56 20.06 5.41
N SER A 146 5.96 19.74 4.26
CA SER A 146 4.55 19.94 3.94
C SER A 146 3.92 18.59 3.62
N ARG A 147 2.73 18.28 4.15
CA ARG A 147 2.11 16.96 3.96
C ARG A 147 1.80 16.70 2.49
N THR A 148 2.12 15.52 1.98
CA THR A 148 1.73 15.13 0.61
C THR A 148 0.49 14.27 0.55
N ALA A 149 0.07 13.66 1.65
CA ALA A 149 -1.05 12.71 1.72
C ALA A 149 -0.87 11.44 0.88
N HIS A 150 0.37 11.09 0.51
CA HIS A 150 0.70 9.88 -0.25
C HIS A 150 0.73 8.64 0.65
N ILE A 151 1.57 8.68 1.69
CA ILE A 151 1.57 7.71 2.80
C ILE A 151 1.67 8.46 4.12
N LEU A 152 1.41 7.78 5.23
CA LEU A 152 1.59 8.36 6.57
C LEU A 152 3.00 8.98 6.72
N GLY A 153 3.10 10.23 7.19
CA GLY A 153 4.40 10.88 7.34
C GLY A 153 5.05 11.45 6.07
N SER A 154 4.51 11.19 4.88
CA SER A 154 5.10 11.67 3.63
C SER A 154 5.07 13.20 3.53
N ALA A 155 6.17 13.77 3.03
CA ALA A 155 6.34 15.21 2.98
C ALA A 155 7.00 15.69 1.68
N THR A 156 6.45 16.77 1.15
CA THR A 156 7.13 17.68 0.25
C THR A 156 8.14 18.45 1.07
N ILE A 157 9.36 18.57 0.55
CA ILE A 157 10.48 19.23 1.23
C ILE A 157 10.86 20.47 0.43
N THR A 158 10.65 21.65 1.01
CA THR A 158 11.22 22.89 0.46
C THR A 158 12.59 23.10 1.05
N VAL A 159 13.62 23.11 0.20
CA VAL A 159 15.00 23.44 0.58
C VAL A 159 15.24 24.90 0.23
N SER A 160 15.62 25.70 1.21
CA SER A 160 15.92 27.13 1.02
C SER A 160 17.32 27.47 1.50
N TRP A 161 17.99 28.38 0.78
CA TRP A 161 19.37 28.78 1.05
C TRP A 161 19.57 30.28 0.83
N ILE A 162 20.67 30.81 1.36
CA ILE A 162 21.16 32.16 1.01
C ILE A 162 22.09 32.05 -0.22
N ASN A 163 21.75 32.74 -1.30
CA ASN A 163 22.51 32.73 -2.56
C ASN A 163 23.74 33.66 -2.50
N ASP A 164 24.46 33.77 -3.61
CA ASP A 164 25.69 34.58 -3.70
C ASP A 164 25.41 36.10 -3.67
N ALA A 165 24.16 36.50 -3.88
CA ALA A 165 23.67 37.88 -3.75
C ALA A 165 23.07 38.19 -2.37
N ASP A 166 23.27 37.30 -1.38
CA ASP A 166 22.68 37.36 -0.03
C ASP A 166 21.14 37.39 -0.02
N GLU A 167 20.51 36.88 -1.08
CA GLU A 167 19.07 36.72 -1.18
C GLU A 167 18.65 35.28 -0.87
N LYS A 168 17.42 35.12 -0.39
CA LYS A 168 16.84 33.81 -0.14
C LYS A 168 16.34 33.18 -1.45
N ALA A 169 16.83 31.99 -1.75
CA ALA A 169 16.37 31.16 -2.84
C ALA A 169 15.79 29.84 -2.31
N SER A 170 14.99 29.14 -3.12
CA SER A 170 14.42 27.85 -2.72
C SER A 170 14.05 26.93 -3.88
N VAL A 171 14.11 25.63 -3.61
CA VAL A 171 13.58 24.57 -4.48
C VAL A 171 12.63 23.70 -3.69
N VAL A 172 11.53 23.29 -4.32
CA VAL A 172 10.53 22.39 -3.74
C VAL A 172 10.73 21.01 -4.31
N MET A 173 10.94 20.02 -3.44
CA MET A 173 11.01 18.61 -3.78
C MET A 173 9.68 17.96 -3.38
N SER A 174 8.83 17.65 -4.37
CA SER A 174 7.49 17.09 -4.12
C SER A 174 7.51 15.80 -3.31
N GLY A 175 8.47 14.91 -3.61
CA GLY A 175 8.34 13.49 -3.25
C GLY A 175 7.15 12.90 -3.99
N ASP A 176 6.53 11.87 -3.43
CA ASP A 176 5.28 11.34 -3.98
C ASP A 176 4.09 12.14 -3.45
N LEU A 177 3.21 12.53 -4.35
CA LEU A 177 2.05 13.37 -4.08
C LEU A 177 0.81 12.51 -3.94
N GLY A 178 0.06 12.72 -2.86
CA GLY A 178 -1.18 12.00 -2.60
C GLY A 178 -2.40 12.63 -3.24
N ASN A 179 -3.48 11.85 -3.27
CA ASN A 179 -4.72 12.23 -3.94
C ASN A 179 -5.66 13.12 -3.12
N ASN A 180 -5.53 13.13 -1.79
CA ASN A 180 -6.43 13.93 -0.96
C ASN A 180 -6.14 15.42 -1.10
N THR A 181 -7.09 16.17 -1.64
CA THR A 181 -7.12 17.64 -1.63
C THR A 181 -8.00 18.14 -0.49
N LYS A 182 -8.01 19.46 -0.25
CA LYS A 182 -8.83 20.06 0.81
C LYS A 182 -10.32 19.97 0.43
N GLU A 183 -10.59 20.10 -0.85
CA GLU A 183 -11.90 20.09 -1.50
C GLU A 183 -12.42 18.65 -1.58
N ASN A 184 -11.54 17.69 -1.89
CA ASN A 184 -11.90 16.30 -2.10
C ASN A 184 -10.94 15.29 -1.42
N PRO A 185 -11.04 15.09 -0.09
CA PRO A 185 -10.21 14.14 0.64
C PRO A 185 -10.81 12.72 0.63
N TYR A 186 -11.00 12.12 -0.54
CA TYR A 186 -11.75 10.85 -0.68
C TYR A 186 -11.04 9.62 -0.07
N GLN A 187 -9.71 9.61 0.07
CA GLN A 187 -9.01 8.53 0.78
C GLN A 187 -9.29 8.62 2.30
N PRO A 188 -9.52 7.49 3.00
CA PRO A 188 -10.07 7.51 4.36
C PRO A 188 -9.10 8.02 5.43
N LEU A 189 -7.80 7.71 5.30
CA LEU A 189 -6.86 7.85 6.42
C LEU A 189 -6.23 9.23 6.57
N LEU A 190 -5.69 9.78 5.49
CA LEU A 190 -4.78 10.92 5.56
C LEU A 190 -5.50 12.25 5.36
N ALA A 191 -5.06 13.28 6.08
CA ALA A 191 -5.43 14.66 5.84
C ALA A 191 -4.99 15.10 4.45
N SER A 192 -5.66 16.12 3.93
CA SER A 192 -5.35 16.72 2.64
C SER A 192 -3.90 17.16 2.52
N ARG A 193 -3.35 16.98 1.30
CA ARG A 193 -2.03 17.48 0.94
C ARG A 193 -2.00 19.00 1.05
N GLN A 194 -0.81 19.53 1.30
CA GLN A 194 -0.56 20.96 1.29
C GLN A 194 0.04 21.37 -0.05
N GLY A 195 -0.42 22.50 -0.59
CA GLY A 195 0.17 23.08 -1.80
C GLY A 195 1.51 23.74 -1.50
N VAL A 196 2.11 24.30 -2.55
CA VAL A 196 3.41 24.96 -2.48
C VAL A 196 3.25 26.37 -1.89
N PHE A 197 3.98 26.62 -0.79
CA PHE A 197 3.98 27.92 -0.11
C PHE A 197 4.95 28.90 -0.78
N GLY A 198 4.46 30.09 -1.10
CA GLY A 198 5.26 31.16 -1.69
C GLY A 198 5.71 30.90 -3.14
N TYR A 199 6.83 31.52 -3.51
CA TYR A 199 7.36 31.57 -4.88
C TYR A 199 8.77 30.96 -4.95
N PRO A 200 8.89 29.63 -5.06
CA PRO A 200 10.19 28.99 -5.17
C PRO A 200 10.88 29.30 -6.50
N ASP A 201 12.21 29.22 -6.54
CA ASP A 201 12.98 29.32 -7.78
C ASP A 201 12.77 28.10 -8.67
N ALA A 202 12.51 26.94 -8.06
CA ALA A 202 12.24 25.72 -8.79
C ALA A 202 11.30 24.75 -8.05
N ILE A 203 10.63 23.90 -8.82
CA ILE A 203 9.79 22.80 -8.35
C ILE A 203 10.25 21.53 -9.04
N VAL A 204 10.53 20.48 -8.26
CA VAL A 204 10.75 19.12 -8.74
C VAL A 204 9.49 18.32 -8.42
N VAL A 205 8.79 17.86 -9.46
CA VAL A 205 7.49 17.20 -9.36
C VAL A 205 7.56 15.75 -9.86
N GLU A 206 6.97 14.82 -9.10
CA GLU A 206 6.78 13.44 -9.55
C GLU A 206 5.84 13.37 -10.77
N SER A 207 5.82 12.23 -11.47
CA SER A 207 5.00 12.07 -12.67
C SER A 207 4.47 10.66 -12.84
N THR A 208 4.24 9.93 -11.75
CA THR A 208 3.81 8.53 -11.78
C THR A 208 2.52 8.37 -12.60
N TYR A 209 1.57 9.29 -12.41
CA TYR A 209 0.32 9.39 -13.19
C TYR A 209 0.25 10.65 -14.05
N GLY A 210 1.39 11.14 -14.53
CA GLY A 210 1.46 12.32 -15.40
C GLY A 210 0.74 12.19 -16.75
N ALA A 211 0.37 10.98 -17.16
CA ALA A 211 -0.31 10.64 -18.42
C ALA A 211 -1.84 10.57 -18.36
N GLY A 212 -2.45 10.70 -17.17
CA GLY A 212 -3.87 10.38 -17.04
C GLY A 212 -4.57 11.17 -15.96
N VAL A 213 -5.80 11.55 -16.27
CA VAL A 213 -6.78 12.02 -15.28
C VAL A 213 -7.62 10.81 -14.89
N ARG A 214 -7.84 10.63 -13.60
CA ARG A 214 -8.64 9.54 -13.08
C ARG A 214 -10.12 9.85 -13.26
N ASP A 215 -10.92 8.81 -13.48
CA ASP A 215 -12.38 8.94 -13.53
C ASP A 215 -12.91 9.60 -12.25
N SER A 216 -13.88 10.50 -12.39
CA SER A 216 -14.43 11.26 -11.27
C SER A 216 -15.00 10.35 -10.17
N GLU A 217 -15.63 9.24 -10.55
CA GLU A 217 -16.13 8.22 -9.63
C GLU A 217 -14.99 7.61 -8.78
N CYS A 218 -13.83 7.40 -9.37
CA CYS A 218 -12.64 6.91 -8.66
C CYS A 218 -12.02 7.97 -7.73
N SER A 219 -12.53 9.19 -7.72
CA SER A 219 -12.21 10.27 -6.78
C SER A 219 -13.32 10.50 -5.76
N ASP A 220 -14.27 9.59 -5.63
CA ASP A 220 -15.39 9.71 -4.70
C ASP A 220 -15.31 8.65 -3.59
N TYR A 221 -15.59 9.08 -2.35
CA TYR A 221 -15.51 8.21 -1.18
C TYR A 221 -16.63 7.17 -1.14
N ASP A 222 -17.86 7.58 -1.46
CA ASP A 222 -19.03 6.71 -1.37
C ASP A 222 -19.03 5.70 -2.52
N ALA A 223 -18.61 6.12 -3.72
CA ALA A 223 -18.41 5.24 -4.86
C ALA A 223 -17.32 4.20 -4.60
N ARG A 224 -16.22 4.60 -3.93
CA ARG A 224 -15.18 3.66 -3.48
C ARG A 224 -15.73 2.58 -2.55
N LEU A 225 -16.50 2.96 -1.54
CA LEU A 225 -17.11 2.00 -0.62
C LEU A 225 -18.14 1.13 -1.34
N SER A 226 -18.95 1.71 -2.23
CA SER A 226 -19.94 1.00 -3.02
C SER A 226 -19.31 -0.03 -3.95
N ALA A 227 -18.19 0.30 -4.59
CA ALA A 227 -17.44 -0.60 -5.44
C ALA A 227 -16.84 -1.78 -4.65
N LEU A 228 -16.25 -1.52 -3.47
CA LEU A 228 -15.76 -2.58 -2.59
C LEU A 228 -16.91 -3.45 -2.07
N HIS A 229 -18.00 -2.85 -1.63
CA HIS A 229 -19.21 -3.53 -1.19
C HIS A 229 -19.74 -4.48 -2.27
N LYS A 230 -19.85 -4.02 -3.52
CA LYS A 230 -20.30 -4.85 -4.63
C LYS A 230 -19.42 -6.08 -4.83
N VAL A 231 -18.10 -5.92 -4.79
CA VAL A 231 -17.16 -7.05 -4.91
C VAL A 231 -17.32 -8.03 -3.74
N ILE A 232 -17.44 -7.53 -2.51
CA ILE A 232 -17.65 -8.38 -1.33
C ILE A 232 -18.99 -9.11 -1.43
N GLN A 233 -20.07 -8.42 -1.81
CA GLN A 233 -21.39 -9.00 -2.00
C GLN A 233 -21.37 -10.12 -3.05
N ASP A 234 -20.80 -9.85 -4.22
CA ASP A 234 -20.83 -10.79 -5.33
C ASP A 234 -19.89 -11.98 -5.11
N GLU A 235 -18.65 -11.72 -4.70
CA GLU A 235 -17.63 -12.76 -4.62
C GLU A 235 -17.68 -13.51 -3.29
N VAL A 236 -17.74 -12.79 -2.17
CA VAL A 236 -17.67 -13.42 -0.84
C VAL A 236 -19.03 -13.99 -0.45
N PHE A 237 -20.10 -13.22 -0.61
CA PHE A 237 -21.42 -13.62 -0.11
C PHE A 237 -22.22 -14.46 -1.11
N ASN A 238 -22.39 -13.98 -2.34
CA ASN A 238 -23.21 -14.67 -3.34
C ASN A 238 -22.51 -15.92 -3.87
N LYS A 239 -21.22 -15.81 -4.20
CA LYS A 239 -20.44 -16.93 -4.73
C LYS A 239 -19.84 -17.81 -3.64
N LYS A 240 -19.58 -17.30 -2.42
CA LYS A 240 -18.78 -18.02 -1.39
C LYS A 240 -17.33 -18.26 -1.82
N SER A 241 -16.77 -17.28 -2.51
CA SER A 241 -15.38 -17.27 -2.97
C SER A 241 -14.43 -16.85 -1.84
N LEU A 242 -13.19 -17.31 -1.89
CA LEU A 242 -12.09 -16.66 -1.17
C LEU A 242 -11.63 -15.43 -1.96
N LEU A 243 -11.86 -14.25 -1.41
CA LEU A 243 -11.37 -12.99 -1.96
C LEU A 243 -9.95 -12.72 -1.44
N ILE A 244 -8.95 -12.90 -2.31
CA ILE A 244 -7.55 -12.58 -2.02
C ILE A 244 -7.27 -11.15 -2.49
N ILE A 245 -6.78 -10.31 -1.59
CA ILE A 245 -6.45 -8.91 -1.85
C ILE A 245 -4.93 -8.70 -1.66
N PRO A 246 -4.14 -8.77 -2.75
CA PRO A 246 -2.75 -8.34 -2.73
C PRO A 246 -2.67 -6.84 -2.41
N ALA A 247 -1.93 -6.48 -1.37
CA ALA A 247 -1.78 -5.08 -0.95
C ALA A 247 -0.33 -4.76 -0.56
N PHE A 248 0.08 -3.52 -0.80
CA PHE A 248 1.28 -2.98 -0.17
C PHE A 248 1.08 -2.90 1.33
N SER A 249 2.11 -3.28 2.09
CA SER A 249 2.03 -3.36 3.56
C SER A 249 2.06 -1.98 4.23
N ILE A 250 2.41 -0.94 3.48
CA ILE A 250 2.33 0.47 3.86
C ILE A 250 1.13 1.10 3.14
N GLN A 251 0.34 1.89 3.89
CA GLN A 251 -0.84 2.65 3.46
C GLN A 251 -2.01 1.82 2.89
N ARG A 252 -1.82 1.11 1.78
CA ARG A 252 -2.91 0.41 1.06
C ARG A 252 -3.63 -0.59 1.95
N THR A 253 -2.88 -1.41 2.68
CA THR A 253 -3.46 -2.39 3.61
C THR A 253 -4.28 -1.68 4.68
N GLN A 254 -3.76 -0.60 5.26
CA GLN A 254 -4.43 0.14 6.32
C GLN A 254 -5.72 0.81 5.84
N GLU A 255 -5.73 1.35 4.61
CA GLU A 255 -6.94 1.89 4.01
C GLU A 255 -8.00 0.80 3.75
N LEU A 256 -7.59 -0.34 3.19
CA LEU A 256 -8.50 -1.46 2.95
C LEU A 256 -9.14 -1.98 4.24
N LEU A 257 -8.39 -2.02 5.34
CA LEU A 257 -8.93 -2.42 6.64
C LEU A 257 -10.03 -1.47 7.12
N VAL A 258 -9.84 -0.16 6.95
CA VAL A 258 -10.85 0.84 7.29
C VAL A 258 -12.05 0.78 6.35
N ASP A 259 -11.82 0.64 5.04
CA ASP A 259 -12.93 0.56 4.07
C ASP A 259 -13.75 -0.72 4.26
N ILE A 260 -13.12 -1.86 4.57
CA ILE A 260 -13.83 -3.09 4.94
C ILE A 260 -14.63 -2.85 6.21
N TYR A 261 -14.05 -2.25 7.25
CA TYR A 261 -14.81 -1.92 8.47
C TYR A 261 -16.04 -1.06 8.14
N CYS A 262 -15.88 0.01 7.36
CA CYS A 262 -16.96 0.90 6.93
C CYS A 262 -18.02 0.16 6.11
N VAL A 263 -17.62 -0.66 5.13
CA VAL A 263 -18.55 -1.46 4.31
C VAL A 263 -19.39 -2.37 5.19
N PHE A 264 -18.76 -3.09 6.13
CA PHE A 264 -19.50 -3.97 7.03
C PHE A 264 -20.42 -3.21 7.96
N ASN A 265 -19.96 -2.10 8.53
CA ASN A 265 -20.78 -1.29 9.41
C ASN A 265 -21.95 -0.61 8.67
N GLN A 266 -21.79 -0.26 7.40
CA GLN A 266 -22.80 0.48 6.64
C GLN A 266 -23.81 -0.44 5.94
N PHE A 267 -23.35 -1.49 5.27
CA PHE A 267 -24.20 -2.32 4.40
C PHE A 267 -24.69 -3.59 5.07
N TYR A 268 -24.04 -3.99 6.16
CA TYR A 268 -24.34 -5.23 6.85
C TYR A 268 -24.83 -5.00 8.28
N SER A 269 -25.24 -3.78 8.67
CA SER A 269 -25.80 -3.49 10.00
C SER A 269 -27.33 -3.33 10.01
N THR A 270 -28.00 -3.94 10.98
CA THR A 270 -29.41 -3.69 11.32
C THR A 270 -29.59 -3.56 12.83
N ASN A 271 -30.38 -2.58 13.31
CA ASN A 271 -30.67 -2.34 14.73
C ASN A 271 -29.41 -2.40 15.63
N ASP A 272 -28.36 -1.65 15.27
CA ASP A 272 -27.06 -1.61 15.97
C ASP A 272 -26.27 -2.93 16.01
N SER A 273 -26.62 -3.91 15.18
CA SER A 273 -25.93 -5.21 15.06
C SER A 273 -25.49 -5.51 13.62
N ILE A 274 -24.22 -5.89 13.42
CA ILE A 274 -23.70 -6.32 12.10
C ILE A 274 -24.09 -7.79 11.85
N GLN A 275 -24.61 -8.09 10.66
CA GLN A 275 -25.15 -9.37 10.21
C GLN A 275 -24.61 -9.76 8.82
N SER A 276 -24.27 -11.03 8.65
CA SER A 276 -23.90 -11.63 7.38
C SER A 276 -25.14 -11.85 6.49
N PRO A 277 -25.14 -11.38 5.23
CA PRO A 277 -26.20 -11.66 4.26
C PRO A 277 -26.22 -13.12 3.79
N ILE A 278 -25.34 -13.99 4.34
CA ILE A 278 -25.37 -15.43 4.06
C ILE A 278 -26.59 -16.02 4.75
N HIS A 279 -27.67 -16.14 3.99
CA HIS A 279 -28.74 -17.05 4.31
C HIS A 279 -28.31 -18.44 3.88
N ILE A 280 -28.49 -19.44 4.76
CA ILE A 280 -28.51 -20.82 4.30
C ILE A 280 -29.70 -20.88 3.34
N ILE A 281 -29.45 -20.95 2.03
CA ILE A 281 -30.45 -21.49 1.11
C ILE A 281 -30.72 -22.86 1.69
N ASN A 282 -31.90 -23.03 2.26
CA ASN A 282 -32.33 -24.26 2.86
C ASN A 282 -32.37 -25.29 1.73
N GLN A 283 -31.26 -26.01 1.52
CA GLN A 283 -31.11 -27.03 0.46
C GLN A 283 -32.15 -28.15 0.62
N PHE A 284 -32.85 -28.16 1.76
CA PHE A 284 -33.88 -29.09 2.16
C PHE A 284 -35.28 -28.65 1.71
N TYR A 285 -35.41 -27.68 0.80
CA TYR A 285 -36.69 -27.19 0.26
C TYR A 285 -37.61 -28.35 -0.18
N ASP A 286 -37.02 -29.42 -0.74
CA ASP A 286 -37.72 -30.61 -1.21
C ASP A 286 -37.90 -31.71 -0.14
N GLU A 287 -37.20 -31.63 1.01
CA GLU A 287 -37.25 -32.68 2.06
C GLU A 287 -38.37 -32.46 3.09
N PHE A 288 -38.94 -31.26 3.19
CA PHE A 288 -39.97 -30.97 4.19
C PHE A 288 -41.35 -31.56 3.85
N GLU A 289 -41.63 -31.85 2.58
CA GLU A 289 -42.93 -32.40 2.15
C GLU A 289 -43.10 -33.88 2.48
N SER A 290 -41.99 -34.62 2.65
CA SER A 290 -42.02 -36.06 2.92
C SER A 290 -42.43 -36.41 4.36
N GLY A 291 -42.38 -35.44 5.27
CA GLY A 291 -42.61 -35.66 6.71
C GLY A 291 -41.50 -36.45 7.43
N CYS A 292 -40.46 -36.89 6.71
CA CYS A 292 -39.32 -37.64 7.23
C CYS A 292 -38.02 -36.89 6.91
N TRP A 293 -37.38 -36.33 7.94
CA TRP A 293 -36.22 -35.48 7.76
C TRP A 293 -34.91 -36.21 8.05
N GLY A 294 -33.93 -36.03 7.15
CA GLY A 294 -32.59 -36.57 7.32
C GLY A 294 -31.75 -35.83 8.38
N PHE A 295 -30.56 -36.36 8.64
CA PHE A 295 -29.63 -35.86 9.67
C PHE A 295 -29.35 -34.35 9.61
N ILE A 296 -29.30 -33.75 8.41
CA ILE A 296 -28.89 -32.34 8.27
C ILE A 296 -30.03 -31.37 8.63
N VAL A 297 -31.26 -31.66 8.19
CA VAL A 297 -32.47 -30.94 8.64
C VAL A 297 -32.62 -31.06 10.14
N GLN A 298 -32.44 -32.25 10.69
CA GLN A 298 -32.55 -32.50 12.12
C GLN A 298 -31.50 -31.73 12.92
N LYS A 299 -30.23 -31.73 12.49
CA LYS A 299 -29.15 -30.95 13.13
C LYS A 299 -29.49 -29.46 13.14
N SER A 300 -30.04 -28.96 12.03
CA SER A 300 -30.43 -27.55 11.89
C SER A 300 -31.61 -27.19 12.80
N LEU A 301 -32.63 -28.06 12.85
CA LEU A 301 -33.79 -27.91 13.72
C LEU A 301 -33.43 -28.00 15.21
N LYS A 302 -32.55 -28.94 15.58
CA LYS A 302 -32.07 -29.05 16.97
C LYS A 302 -31.33 -27.79 17.40
N ASN A 303 -30.38 -27.32 16.60
CA ASN A 303 -29.67 -26.07 16.86
C ASN A 303 -30.61 -24.86 16.97
N ALA A 304 -31.71 -24.86 16.21
CA ALA A 304 -32.74 -23.82 16.27
C ALA A 304 -33.55 -23.88 17.58
N ILE A 305 -33.96 -25.09 17.97
CA ILE A 305 -34.72 -25.34 19.21
C ILE A 305 -33.88 -24.97 20.43
N ASP A 306 -32.59 -25.34 20.46
CA ASP A 306 -31.67 -25.04 21.58
C ASP A 306 -31.55 -23.52 21.86
N LYS A 307 -31.90 -22.66 20.90
CA LYS A 307 -31.89 -21.19 21.05
C LYS A 307 -33.21 -20.60 21.53
N LEU A 308 -34.27 -21.39 21.62
CA LEU A 308 -35.57 -20.93 22.11
C LEU A 308 -35.59 -20.87 23.65
N PRO A 309 -36.46 -20.04 24.25
CA PRO A 309 -36.78 -20.12 25.68
C PRO A 309 -37.19 -21.53 26.11
N ILE A 310 -36.80 -21.95 27.32
CA ILE A 310 -36.97 -23.33 27.84
C ILE A 310 -38.42 -23.84 27.72
N ASN A 311 -39.40 -22.96 27.98
CA ASN A 311 -40.83 -23.27 27.86
C ASN A 311 -41.27 -23.58 26.42
N GLU A 312 -40.62 -23.00 25.42
CA GLU A 312 -40.87 -23.34 24.02
C GLU A 312 -40.12 -24.61 23.61
N GLN A 313 -38.90 -24.86 24.09
CA GLN A 313 -38.14 -26.06 23.74
C GLN A 313 -38.92 -27.35 23.99
N GLU A 314 -39.63 -27.45 25.13
CA GLU A 314 -40.47 -28.60 25.42
C GLU A 314 -41.59 -28.81 24.41
N LYS A 315 -42.21 -27.74 23.90
CA LYS A 315 -43.27 -27.81 22.87
C LYS A 315 -42.72 -28.40 21.57
N TRP A 316 -41.53 -27.96 21.17
CA TRP A 316 -40.86 -28.46 19.97
C TRP A 316 -40.44 -29.92 20.11
N LEU A 317 -39.81 -30.28 21.24
CA LEU A 317 -39.38 -31.65 21.52
C LEU A 317 -40.55 -32.63 21.63
N LYS A 318 -41.71 -32.21 22.18
CA LYS A 318 -42.92 -33.04 22.21
C LYS A 318 -43.54 -33.27 20.83
N SER A 319 -43.41 -32.29 19.94
CA SER A 319 -44.00 -32.35 18.61
C SER A 319 -43.16 -33.14 17.59
N ILE A 320 -41.89 -33.42 17.90
CA ILE A 320 -40.93 -34.13 17.03
C ILE A 320 -40.64 -35.51 17.62
N LYS A 321 -40.85 -36.59 16.85
CA LYS A 321 -40.54 -37.97 17.26
C LYS A 321 -39.42 -38.57 16.40
N GLN A 322 -38.60 -39.41 17.03
CA GLN A 322 -37.62 -40.24 16.33
C GLN A 322 -38.34 -41.41 15.64
N ILE A 323 -38.02 -41.66 14.37
CA ILE A 323 -38.47 -42.84 13.65
C ILE A 323 -37.37 -43.89 13.74
N ASP A 324 -37.63 -44.97 14.48
CA ASP A 324 -36.82 -46.18 14.43
C ASP A 324 -37.37 -47.10 13.34
N GLU A 325 -36.89 -46.93 12.10
CA GLU A 325 -37.08 -47.96 11.09
C GLU A 325 -35.94 -48.98 11.16
N VAL A 326 -36.34 -50.23 11.38
CA VAL A 326 -35.48 -51.40 11.44
C VAL A 326 -34.69 -51.53 10.13
N ASN A 327 -33.40 -51.20 10.21
CA ASN A 327 -32.30 -51.55 9.32
C ASN A 327 -32.36 -51.10 7.85
N LYS A 328 -31.44 -50.19 7.48
CA LYS A 328 -30.44 -50.45 6.41
C LYS A 328 -29.26 -49.47 6.47
N ALA A 329 -28.16 -49.99 7.00
CA ALA A 329 -26.78 -49.76 6.55
C ALA A 329 -26.30 -48.32 6.29
N GLU A 330 -26.57 -47.39 7.20
CA GLU A 330 -25.68 -46.25 7.55
C GLU A 330 -26.34 -45.48 8.71
N SER A 331 -25.57 -45.12 9.74
CA SER A 331 -26.05 -44.60 11.02
C SER A 331 -26.69 -43.20 10.94
N LYS A 332 -27.96 -43.10 10.53
CA LYS A 332 -28.73 -41.84 10.57
C LYS A 332 -30.14 -42.09 11.10
N SER A 333 -30.42 -41.58 12.29
CA SER A 333 -31.76 -41.50 12.86
C SER A 333 -32.58 -40.45 12.11
N ASN A 334 -33.76 -40.82 11.59
CA ASN A 334 -34.67 -39.89 10.92
C ASN A 334 -35.78 -39.43 11.89
N PHE A 335 -36.31 -38.23 11.68
CA PHE A 335 -37.31 -37.62 12.57
C PHE A 335 -38.54 -37.16 11.79
N SER A 336 -39.69 -37.15 12.45
CA SER A 336 -40.96 -36.68 11.89
C SER A 336 -41.82 -35.94 12.92
N LEU A 337 -42.85 -35.26 12.45
CA LEU A 337 -43.90 -34.74 13.34
C LEU A 337 -44.68 -35.88 13.99
N SER A 338 -44.96 -35.73 15.28
CA SER A 338 -45.93 -36.58 15.97
C SER A 338 -47.34 -36.37 15.39
N GLU A 339 -48.22 -37.37 15.52
CA GLU A 339 -49.61 -37.28 15.02
C GLU A 339 -50.41 -36.13 15.68
N ASN A 340 -50.02 -35.73 16.89
CA ASN A 340 -50.65 -34.64 17.66
C ASN A 340 -49.74 -33.41 17.75
N ALA A 341 -48.87 -33.18 16.77
CA ALA A 341 -47.94 -32.07 16.81
C ALA A 341 -48.65 -30.71 16.84
N GLU A 342 -48.22 -29.83 17.75
CA GLU A 342 -48.72 -28.45 17.85
C GLU A 342 -47.96 -27.46 16.96
N ILE A 343 -46.93 -27.94 16.26
CA ILE A 343 -46.11 -27.17 15.32
C ILE A 343 -46.35 -27.71 13.90
N SER A 344 -46.52 -26.81 12.94
CA SER A 344 -46.66 -27.18 11.54
C SER A 344 -45.31 -27.28 10.83
N ILE A 345 -45.30 -27.88 9.64
CA ILE A 345 -44.13 -27.80 8.74
C ILE A 345 -43.79 -26.34 8.41
N ALA A 346 -44.79 -25.45 8.32
CA ALA A 346 -44.56 -24.02 8.11
C ALA A 346 -43.88 -23.37 9.33
N ASP A 347 -44.20 -23.79 10.54
CA ASP A 347 -43.54 -23.32 11.76
C ASP A 347 -42.11 -23.84 11.85
N ILE A 348 -41.86 -25.10 11.50
CA ILE A 348 -40.49 -25.66 11.42
C ILE A 348 -39.67 -24.91 10.39
N LYS A 349 -40.23 -24.68 9.19
CA LYS A 349 -39.60 -23.85 8.15
C LYS A 349 -39.31 -22.47 8.71
N LYS A 350 -40.30 -21.82 9.34
CA LYS A 350 -40.14 -20.49 9.92
C LYS A 350 -39.09 -20.49 11.02
N LEU A 351 -39.04 -21.47 11.91
CA LEU A 351 -38.07 -21.57 12.99
C LEU A 351 -36.67 -21.77 12.43
N ILE A 352 -36.46 -22.76 11.55
CA ILE A 352 -35.15 -23.01 10.93
C ILE A 352 -34.70 -21.76 10.16
N THR A 353 -35.60 -21.08 9.45
CA THR A 353 -35.28 -19.87 8.65
C THR A 353 -35.17 -18.60 9.50
N SER A 354 -35.83 -18.52 10.66
CA SER A 354 -35.67 -17.42 11.62
C SER A 354 -34.47 -17.62 12.54
N THR A 355 -33.94 -18.84 12.58
CA THR A 355 -32.70 -19.21 13.28
C THR A 355 -31.59 -19.63 12.31
N THR A 356 -31.76 -19.46 10.99
CA THR A 356 -30.69 -19.63 10.00
C THR A 356 -29.71 -18.50 10.28
N ASN A 357 -28.79 -18.82 11.16
CA ASN A 357 -27.75 -17.92 11.59
C ASN A 357 -26.99 -17.48 10.37
N SER A 358 -26.93 -16.16 10.23
CA SER A 358 -25.82 -15.47 9.63
C SER A 358 -24.51 -16.13 10.11
N TYR A 359 -23.63 -16.46 9.17
CA TYR A 359 -22.33 -17.02 9.50
C TYR A 359 -21.26 -15.94 9.37
N PRO A 360 -20.37 -15.84 10.37
CA PRO A 360 -19.28 -14.90 10.29
C PRO A 360 -18.33 -15.32 9.18
N ILE A 361 -18.02 -14.37 8.29
CA ILE A 361 -16.92 -14.52 7.36
C ILE A 361 -15.58 -14.29 8.07
N ASP A 362 -14.56 -15.05 7.65
CA ASP A 362 -13.20 -14.85 8.11
C ASP A 362 -12.54 -13.73 7.29
N ILE A 363 -12.16 -12.63 7.95
CA ILE A 363 -11.35 -11.57 7.35
C ILE A 363 -9.95 -11.65 7.96
N LYS A 364 -8.94 -12.03 7.18
CA LYS A 364 -7.59 -12.29 7.66
C LYS A 364 -6.57 -11.35 7.04
N LEU A 365 -5.75 -10.72 7.87
CA LEU A 365 -4.56 -9.98 7.46
C LEU A 365 -3.32 -10.87 7.59
N ASP A 366 -2.84 -11.35 6.46
CA ASP A 366 -1.61 -12.13 6.33
C ASP A 366 -0.46 -11.25 5.78
N SER A 367 0.12 -10.46 6.67
CA SER A 367 1.38 -9.78 6.40
C SER A 367 2.05 -9.37 7.71
N GLY A 368 3.16 -10.03 8.06
CA GLY A 368 3.96 -9.63 9.22
C GLY A 368 4.41 -8.17 9.14
N LEU A 369 4.83 -7.73 7.94
CA LEU A 369 5.21 -6.35 7.67
C LEU A 369 4.03 -5.39 7.86
N ALA A 370 2.84 -5.71 7.36
CA ALA A 370 1.69 -4.80 7.50
C ALA A 370 1.22 -4.70 8.96
N ARG A 371 1.29 -5.80 9.72
CA ARG A 371 1.00 -5.79 11.16
C ARG A 371 1.95 -4.88 11.92
N GLU A 372 3.25 -4.95 11.62
CA GLU A 372 4.24 -4.07 12.22
C GLU A 372 4.02 -2.60 11.79
N MET A 373 3.71 -2.35 10.52
CA MET A 373 3.37 -1.02 10.02
C MET A 373 2.14 -0.42 10.71
N SER A 374 1.10 -1.22 10.97
CA SER A 374 -0.11 -0.77 11.67
C SER A 374 0.20 -0.15 13.04
N THR A 375 1.27 -0.56 13.72
CA THR A 375 1.68 0.08 14.99
C THR A 375 2.10 1.54 14.84
N VAL A 376 2.60 1.94 13.66
CA VAL A 376 2.92 3.35 13.39
C VAL A 376 1.62 4.14 13.16
N TYR A 377 0.65 3.55 12.46
CA TYR A 377 -0.66 4.16 12.24
C TYR A 377 -1.44 4.36 13.53
N HIS A 378 -1.36 3.40 14.46
CA HIS A 378 -1.93 3.45 15.81
C HIS A 378 -1.63 4.78 16.53
N GLU A 379 -0.37 5.21 16.50
CA GLU A 379 0.08 6.39 17.22
C GLU A 379 0.00 7.67 16.38
N GLU A 380 0.50 7.61 15.14
CA GLU A 380 0.74 8.82 14.34
C GLU A 380 -0.56 9.43 13.76
N LEU A 381 -1.61 8.63 13.56
CA LEU A 381 -2.92 9.18 13.18
C LEU A 381 -3.60 9.91 14.34
N CYS A 382 -3.30 9.53 15.58
CA CYS A 382 -3.81 10.19 16.80
C CYS A 382 -2.92 11.38 17.23
N ARG A 383 -1.72 11.54 16.67
CA ARG A 383 -0.75 12.54 17.12
C ARG A 383 -1.25 13.98 16.84
N PRO A 384 -1.37 14.85 17.85
CA PRO A 384 -1.74 16.25 17.67
C PRO A 384 -0.60 17.07 17.05
N GLN A 385 -0.93 18.19 16.42
CA GLN A 385 0.06 19.16 15.97
C GLN A 385 0.60 19.97 17.15
N ILE A 386 1.90 20.28 17.14
CA ILE A 386 2.55 21.07 18.20
C ILE A 386 1.94 22.49 18.32
N LYS A 387 1.62 23.13 17.20
CA LYS A 387 1.10 24.51 17.17
C LYS A 387 -0.42 24.61 17.24
N LYS A 388 -1.12 23.50 17.03
CA LYS A 388 -2.58 23.38 17.02
C LYS A 388 -3.00 22.04 17.64
N PRO A 389 -2.93 21.89 18.96
CA PRO A 389 -3.14 20.60 19.63
C PRO A 389 -4.52 19.98 19.38
N GLU A 390 -5.53 20.79 19.06
CA GLU A 390 -6.88 20.38 18.66
C GLU A 390 -6.93 19.67 17.30
N GLU A 391 -5.89 19.85 16.48
CA GLU A 391 -5.77 19.28 15.16
C GLU A 391 -4.72 18.15 15.15
N THR A 392 -5.11 16.94 14.73
CA THR A 392 -4.13 15.88 14.43
C THR A 392 -3.20 16.25 13.27
N LEU A 393 -2.00 15.67 13.27
CA LEU A 393 -0.97 15.95 12.27
C LEU A 393 -1.27 15.26 10.93
N TYR A 394 -1.76 14.01 10.93
CA TYR A 394 -1.94 13.26 9.68
C TYR A 394 -3.35 12.77 9.40
N ARG A 395 -4.24 12.68 10.41
CA ARG A 395 -5.55 12.07 10.23
C ARG A 395 -6.51 12.92 9.41
N ASN A 396 -7.24 12.28 8.51
CA ASN A 396 -8.29 12.88 7.70
C ASN A 396 -9.35 13.54 8.60
N ARG A 397 -9.65 14.81 8.31
CA ARG A 397 -10.62 15.62 9.06
C ARG A 397 -12.05 15.10 8.93
N LYS A 398 -12.39 14.37 7.86
CA LYS A 398 -13.72 13.77 7.64
C LYS A 398 -13.88 12.39 8.29
N MET A 399 -12.88 11.89 9.01
CA MET A 399 -12.92 10.52 9.56
C MET A 399 -14.07 10.33 10.58
N ALA A 400 -14.33 11.31 11.46
CA ALA A 400 -15.42 11.23 12.43
C ALA A 400 -16.79 11.05 11.74
N SER A 401 -17.11 11.93 10.77
CA SER A 401 -18.36 11.84 10.02
C SER A 401 -18.48 10.55 9.21
N ARG A 402 -17.37 10.03 8.67
CA ARG A 402 -17.35 8.80 7.87
C ARG A 402 -17.54 7.53 8.71
N LEU A 403 -17.06 7.55 9.95
CA LEU A 403 -17.27 6.47 10.90
C LEU A 403 -18.63 6.57 11.62
N GLY A 404 -19.34 7.69 11.45
CA GLY A 404 -20.59 7.94 12.17
C GLY A 404 -20.40 8.19 13.67
N VAL A 405 -19.26 8.76 14.07
CA VAL A 405 -18.92 9.05 15.47
C VAL A 405 -18.92 10.55 15.75
N GLU A 406 -19.11 10.94 17.01
CA GLU A 406 -19.41 12.32 17.42
C GLU A 406 -18.15 13.19 17.55
N ASP A 407 -17.03 12.63 18.02
CA ASP A 407 -15.83 13.40 18.32
C ASP A 407 -14.51 12.69 17.96
N GLY A 408 -13.40 13.41 18.17
CA GLY A 408 -12.05 12.92 17.87
C GLY A 408 -11.54 11.84 18.83
N VAL A 409 -12.12 11.68 20.01
CA VAL A 409 -11.74 10.65 21.00
C VAL A 409 -12.25 9.30 20.53
N GLN A 410 -13.50 9.23 20.08
CA GLN A 410 -14.07 8.01 19.50
C GLN A 410 -13.30 7.58 18.23
N VAL A 411 -12.81 8.54 17.44
CA VAL A 411 -11.94 8.24 16.30
C VAL A 411 -10.58 7.69 16.75
N ASP A 412 -9.98 8.21 17.84
CA ASP A 412 -8.75 7.64 18.42
C ASP A 412 -8.97 6.20 18.90
N GLU A 413 -10.09 5.92 19.57
CA GLU A 413 -10.45 4.57 20.01
C GLU A 413 -10.60 3.60 18.82
N PHE A 414 -11.28 4.05 17.76
CA PHE A 414 -11.39 3.29 16.52
C PHE A 414 -10.01 3.01 15.90
N ILE A 415 -9.17 4.02 15.74
CA ILE A 415 -7.81 3.89 15.17
C ILE A 415 -6.99 2.87 15.97
N LYS A 416 -7.01 2.97 17.30
CA LYS A 416 -6.26 2.09 18.18
C LYS A 416 -6.78 0.64 18.15
N SER A 417 -8.08 0.47 17.90
CA SER A 417 -8.72 -0.83 17.74
C SER A 417 -8.39 -1.47 16.38
N ILE A 418 -8.59 -0.75 15.28
CA ILE A 418 -8.39 -1.28 13.92
C ILE A 418 -6.90 -1.48 13.60
N PHE A 419 -6.01 -0.70 14.23
CA PHE A 419 -4.55 -0.82 14.14
C PHE A 419 -3.96 -1.15 15.52
N PRO A 420 -4.01 -2.43 15.94
CA PRO A 420 -3.50 -2.82 17.24
C PRO A 420 -1.97 -2.76 17.30
N ASN A 421 -1.44 -2.69 18.52
CA ASN A 421 -0.01 -2.88 18.75
C ASN A 421 0.44 -4.29 18.32
N ASN A 422 1.73 -4.44 18.00
CA ASN A 422 2.25 -5.71 17.54
C ASN A 422 2.15 -6.78 18.64
N SER A 423 1.88 -8.03 18.26
CA SER A 423 1.72 -9.16 19.17
C SER A 423 2.36 -10.42 18.60
N THR A 424 2.82 -11.30 19.49
CA THR A 424 3.29 -12.65 19.14
C THR A 424 2.15 -13.64 18.93
N THR A 425 0.91 -13.27 19.29
CA THR A 425 -0.31 -14.06 19.06
C THR A 425 -1.24 -13.35 18.08
N ASP A 426 -2.18 -14.10 17.53
CA ASP A 426 -3.22 -13.53 16.68
C ASP A 426 -4.05 -12.52 17.49
N ILE A 427 -4.47 -11.44 16.82
CA ILE A 427 -5.35 -10.41 17.39
C ILE A 427 -6.66 -10.46 16.60
N GLU A 428 -7.77 -10.51 17.31
CA GLU A 428 -9.11 -10.47 16.73
C GLU A 428 -9.76 -9.12 17.03
N ILE A 429 -10.22 -8.44 15.99
CA ILE A 429 -10.94 -7.18 16.08
C ILE A 429 -12.41 -7.50 15.75
N PRO A 430 -13.34 -7.33 16.70
CA PRO A 430 -14.76 -7.57 16.46
C PRO A 430 -15.32 -6.67 15.36
N LEU A 431 -16.18 -7.24 14.52
CA LEU A 431 -16.91 -6.54 13.47
C LEU A 431 -18.35 -7.07 13.46
N GLY A 432 -19.07 -6.77 14.56
CA GLY A 432 -20.32 -7.43 14.94
C GLY A 432 -20.14 -8.94 15.07
N GLU A 433 -20.86 -9.74 14.28
CA GLU A 433 -20.62 -11.19 14.27
C GLU A 433 -19.34 -11.58 13.51
N HIS A 434 -18.88 -10.75 12.58
CA HIS A 434 -17.64 -10.94 11.84
C HIS A 434 -16.42 -10.57 12.69
N LYS A 435 -15.23 -10.87 12.17
CA LYS A 435 -13.98 -10.45 12.78
C LYS A 435 -12.88 -10.23 11.77
N ILE A 436 -12.03 -9.25 12.06
CA ILE A 436 -10.75 -9.03 11.38
C ILE A 436 -9.66 -9.67 12.24
N GLN A 437 -8.91 -10.60 11.66
CA GLN A 437 -7.84 -11.33 12.34
C GLN A 437 -6.47 -10.90 11.81
N TYR A 438 -5.65 -10.35 12.69
CA TYR A 438 -4.24 -10.11 12.45
C TYR A 438 -3.47 -11.41 12.74
N VAL A 439 -3.14 -12.17 11.70
CA VAL A 439 -2.54 -13.50 11.87
C VAL A 439 -1.02 -13.45 12.02
N THR A 440 -0.50 -14.27 12.93
CA THR A 440 0.94 -14.44 13.19
C THR A 440 1.54 -15.58 12.38
N THR A 441 0.77 -16.65 12.17
CA THR A 441 1.20 -17.83 11.40
C THR A 441 0.37 -17.93 10.13
N PRO A 442 0.95 -17.57 8.97
CA PRO A 442 0.20 -17.49 7.74
C PRO A 442 -0.19 -18.87 7.21
N LYS A 443 -1.48 -19.06 6.91
CA LYS A 443 -1.98 -20.25 6.22
C LYS A 443 -3.06 -19.83 5.25
N THR A 444 -2.87 -20.16 3.96
CA THR A 444 -3.94 -20.11 2.97
C THR A 444 -5.09 -20.98 3.48
N PRO A 445 -6.28 -20.42 3.69
CA PRO A 445 -7.40 -21.22 4.20
C PRO A 445 -7.71 -22.34 3.21
N ARG A 446 -8.10 -23.51 3.73
CA ARG A 446 -8.42 -24.64 2.86
C ARG A 446 -9.77 -24.41 2.20
N VAL A 447 -9.96 -24.93 1.00
CA VAL A 447 -11.23 -24.78 0.27
C VAL A 447 -12.41 -25.36 1.02
N ALA A 448 -12.23 -26.48 1.73
CA ALA A 448 -13.28 -27.05 2.57
C ALA A 448 -13.67 -26.11 3.74
N GLU A 449 -12.74 -25.31 4.27
CA GLU A 449 -13.02 -24.32 5.33
C GLU A 449 -13.79 -23.10 4.77
N LEU A 450 -13.59 -22.77 3.49
CA LEU A 450 -14.16 -21.59 2.83
C LEU A 450 -15.48 -21.88 2.09
N GLN A 451 -15.65 -23.08 1.54
CA GLN A 451 -16.83 -23.46 0.72
C GLN A 451 -18.16 -23.34 1.48
N GLU A 452 -18.13 -23.34 2.82
CA GLU A 452 -19.34 -23.18 3.62
C GLU A 452 -19.73 -21.70 3.82
N ARG A 453 -18.76 -20.75 3.83
CA ARG A 453 -18.98 -19.39 4.37
C ARG A 453 -18.31 -18.22 3.62
N GLY A 454 -17.45 -18.46 2.62
CA GLY A 454 -16.64 -17.41 1.97
C GLY A 454 -15.58 -16.81 2.92
N GLY A 455 -14.68 -15.97 2.39
CA GLY A 455 -13.69 -15.29 3.23
C GLY A 455 -12.90 -14.22 2.50
N ILE A 456 -12.25 -13.33 3.26
CA ILE A 456 -11.38 -12.26 2.75
C ILE A 456 -9.98 -12.46 3.31
N LEU A 457 -8.98 -12.46 2.42
CA LEU A 457 -7.58 -12.56 2.77
C LEU A 457 -6.82 -11.34 2.21
N ILE A 458 -6.46 -10.41 3.09
CA ILE A 458 -5.54 -9.32 2.74
C ILE A 458 -4.13 -9.82 2.96
N THR A 459 -3.27 -9.71 1.95
CA THR A 459 -1.92 -10.25 2.03
C THR A 459 -0.87 -9.29 1.48
N GLY A 460 0.30 -9.32 2.11
CA GLY A 460 1.45 -8.52 1.68
C GLY A 460 2.00 -8.97 0.31
N GLY A 461 2.48 -8.01 -0.47
CA GLY A 461 3.03 -8.22 -1.81
C GLY A 461 2.15 -7.59 -2.89
N GLY A 462 1.97 -6.27 -2.85
CA GLY A 462 0.97 -5.57 -3.68
C GLY A 462 1.03 -5.84 -5.19
N MET A 463 2.22 -6.11 -5.74
CA MET A 463 2.42 -6.43 -7.17
C MET A 463 2.53 -7.93 -7.47
N CYS A 464 2.33 -8.79 -6.48
CA CYS A 464 2.40 -10.24 -6.58
C CYS A 464 3.77 -10.86 -6.96
N ASN A 465 4.86 -10.07 -6.98
CA ASN A 465 6.21 -10.58 -7.27
C ASN A 465 6.86 -11.35 -6.11
N GLY A 466 6.44 -11.06 -4.87
CA GLY A 466 7.07 -11.57 -3.67
C GLY A 466 6.18 -11.38 -2.45
N GLY A 467 6.63 -11.90 -1.31
CA GLY A 467 5.86 -11.91 -0.07
C GLY A 467 4.84 -13.05 0.02
N PRO A 468 4.02 -13.07 1.08
CA PRO A 468 3.10 -14.18 1.36
C PRO A 468 2.09 -14.44 0.24
N VAL A 469 1.69 -13.39 -0.49
CA VAL A 469 0.70 -13.46 -1.59
C VAL A 469 1.07 -14.50 -2.65
N VAL A 470 2.36 -14.68 -2.95
CA VAL A 470 2.82 -15.61 -3.98
C VAL A 470 2.35 -17.03 -3.65
N SER A 471 2.52 -17.44 -2.38
CA SER A 471 2.13 -18.76 -1.90
C SER A 471 0.60 -18.97 -1.86
N HIS A 472 -0.17 -17.89 -1.71
CA HIS A 472 -1.63 -17.93 -1.74
C HIS A 472 -2.14 -18.07 -3.16
N ILE A 473 -1.67 -17.22 -4.08
CA ILE A 473 -2.06 -17.25 -5.49
C ILE A 473 -1.66 -18.58 -6.13
N GLU A 474 -0.45 -19.09 -5.84
CA GLU A 474 0.04 -20.38 -6.37
C GLU A 474 -0.93 -21.55 -6.10
N LYS A 475 -1.65 -21.53 -4.98
CA LYS A 475 -2.58 -22.59 -4.56
C LYS A 475 -3.98 -22.48 -5.17
N VAL A 476 -4.32 -21.33 -5.75
CA VAL A 476 -5.68 -21.05 -6.22
C VAL A 476 -5.77 -20.73 -7.71
N ILE A 477 -4.71 -20.16 -8.30
CA ILE A 477 -4.73 -19.52 -9.62
C ILE A 477 -5.31 -20.37 -10.75
N ASP A 478 -5.00 -21.67 -10.78
CA ASP A 478 -5.47 -22.65 -11.76
C ASP A 478 -6.28 -23.79 -11.12
N ALA A 479 -6.62 -23.64 -9.84
CA ALA A 479 -7.41 -24.62 -9.14
C ALA A 479 -8.89 -24.39 -9.45
N LYS A 480 -9.67 -25.46 -9.65
CA LYS A 480 -11.15 -25.41 -9.77
C LYS A 480 -11.82 -25.08 -8.43
N ARG A 481 -11.28 -24.11 -7.72
CA ARG A 481 -11.67 -23.62 -6.41
C ARG A 481 -12.38 -22.30 -6.61
N ASN A 482 -13.33 -21.99 -5.75
CA ASN A 482 -14.01 -20.71 -5.82
C ASN A 482 -13.14 -19.65 -5.13
N SER A 483 -12.34 -18.95 -5.92
CA SER A 483 -11.42 -17.91 -5.47
C SER A 483 -11.40 -16.74 -6.45
N THR A 484 -11.18 -15.56 -5.91
CA THR A 484 -11.14 -14.31 -6.67
C THR A 484 -9.96 -13.48 -6.18
N ILE A 485 -9.18 -12.92 -7.10
CA ILE A 485 -8.08 -12.01 -6.80
C ILE A 485 -8.55 -10.57 -7.07
N LEU A 486 -8.46 -9.71 -6.08
CA LEU A 486 -8.81 -8.30 -6.17
C LEU A 486 -7.56 -7.42 -6.19
N LEU A 487 -7.26 -6.83 -7.33
CA LEU A 487 -6.12 -5.93 -7.53
C LEU A 487 -6.49 -4.50 -7.14
N THR A 488 -5.79 -3.93 -6.14
CA THR A 488 -6.10 -2.60 -5.57
C THR A 488 -4.95 -1.58 -5.69
N GLY A 489 -3.76 -2.01 -6.10
CA GLY A 489 -2.59 -1.15 -6.24
C GLY A 489 -2.13 -0.99 -7.69
N TYR A 490 -1.19 -0.07 -7.92
CA TYR A 490 -0.45 0.00 -9.17
C TYR A 490 0.30 -1.32 -9.43
N MET A 491 0.34 -1.75 -10.69
CA MET A 491 1.03 -2.95 -11.15
C MET A 491 2.16 -2.54 -12.08
N ALA A 492 3.41 -2.63 -11.61
CA ALA A 492 4.57 -2.28 -12.42
C ALA A 492 4.72 -3.20 -13.63
N LYS A 493 5.31 -2.68 -14.71
CA LYS A 493 5.60 -3.46 -15.92
C LYS A 493 6.42 -4.71 -15.58
N ASN A 494 6.09 -5.84 -16.20
CA ASN A 494 6.66 -7.18 -16.00
C ASN A 494 6.38 -7.82 -14.63
N SER A 495 5.62 -7.17 -13.75
CA SER A 495 5.18 -7.79 -12.49
C SER A 495 4.22 -8.95 -12.74
N VAL A 496 4.11 -9.85 -11.76
CA VAL A 496 3.06 -10.89 -11.78
C VAL A 496 1.68 -10.23 -11.78
N GLY A 497 1.52 -9.15 -11.01
CA GLY A 497 0.28 -8.38 -10.96
C GLY A 497 -0.13 -7.78 -12.31
N GLU A 498 0.82 -7.29 -13.12
CA GLU A 498 0.53 -6.81 -14.48
C GLU A 498 0.03 -7.95 -15.38
N LYS A 499 0.61 -9.16 -15.28
CA LYS A 499 0.18 -10.33 -16.06
C LYS A 499 -1.24 -10.77 -15.68
N LEU A 500 -1.55 -10.78 -14.38
CA LEU A 500 -2.90 -11.02 -13.86
C LEU A 500 -3.89 -9.96 -14.34
N MET A 501 -3.50 -8.69 -14.32
CA MET A 501 -4.30 -7.58 -14.81
C MET A 501 -4.59 -7.73 -16.32
N LYS A 502 -3.59 -8.03 -17.14
CA LYS A 502 -3.75 -8.29 -18.58
C LYS A 502 -4.67 -9.49 -18.83
N HIS A 503 -4.53 -10.58 -18.07
CA HIS A 503 -5.45 -11.72 -18.15
C HIS A 503 -6.91 -11.30 -17.93
N SER A 504 -7.18 -10.48 -16.91
CA SER A 504 -8.55 -10.01 -16.64
C SER A 504 -9.14 -9.09 -17.72
N GLN A 505 -8.30 -8.50 -18.58
CA GLN A 505 -8.70 -7.64 -19.69
C GLN A 505 -8.78 -8.38 -21.02
N ALA A 506 -8.20 -9.58 -21.10
CA ALA A 506 -8.16 -10.39 -22.31
C ALA A 506 -9.52 -11.05 -22.58
N THR A 507 -9.89 -11.09 -23.85
CA THR A 507 -11.06 -11.84 -24.31
C THR A 507 -10.81 -13.36 -24.23
N PRO A 508 -11.86 -14.20 -24.16
CA PRO A 508 -11.69 -15.65 -24.15
C PRO A 508 -10.84 -16.20 -25.31
N LYS A 509 -10.94 -15.59 -26.50
CA LYS A 509 -10.14 -15.97 -27.67
C LYS A 509 -8.66 -15.66 -27.50
N GLU A 510 -8.33 -14.51 -26.92
CA GLU A 510 -6.94 -14.11 -26.63
C GLU A 510 -6.32 -15.03 -25.57
N ILE A 511 -7.10 -15.40 -24.54
CA ILE A 511 -6.67 -16.34 -23.50
C ILE A 511 -6.38 -17.72 -24.10
N GLU A 512 -7.27 -18.25 -24.95
CA GLU A 512 -7.10 -19.57 -25.58
C GLU A 512 -5.89 -19.63 -26.52
N ALA A 513 -5.63 -18.55 -27.26
CA ALA A 513 -4.49 -18.42 -28.16
C ALA A 513 -3.16 -18.12 -27.43
N SER A 514 -3.21 -17.73 -26.15
CA SER A 514 -2.02 -17.30 -25.43
C SER A 514 -1.05 -18.46 -25.15
N THR A 515 0.22 -18.19 -25.44
CA THR A 515 1.38 -19.04 -25.08
C THR A 515 2.19 -18.44 -23.93
N GLU A 516 1.73 -17.33 -23.34
CA GLU A 516 2.45 -16.65 -22.27
C GLU A 516 2.49 -17.54 -21.01
N SER A 517 3.71 -17.76 -20.51
CA SER A 517 3.95 -18.41 -19.22
C SER A 517 4.82 -17.55 -18.31
N TRP A 518 4.67 -17.75 -17.00
CA TRP A 518 5.54 -17.12 -16.02
C TRP A 518 5.67 -17.97 -14.76
N VAL A 519 6.73 -17.70 -14.00
CA VAL A 519 6.95 -18.35 -12.71
C VAL A 519 6.19 -17.59 -11.62
N LEU A 520 5.46 -18.33 -10.81
CA LEU A 520 4.81 -17.87 -9.59
C LEU A 520 5.19 -18.84 -8.46
N GLY A 521 6.04 -18.38 -7.55
CA GLY A 521 6.55 -19.23 -6.47
C GLY A 521 7.35 -20.39 -7.05
N SER A 522 6.92 -21.62 -6.78
CA SER A 522 7.56 -22.83 -7.32
C SER A 522 6.95 -23.35 -8.63
N LYS A 523 5.95 -22.65 -9.16
CA LYS A 523 5.08 -23.11 -10.24
C LYS A 523 5.24 -22.29 -11.50
N GLU A 524 5.22 -22.96 -12.65
CA GLU A 524 5.00 -22.30 -13.95
C GLU A 524 3.50 -22.18 -14.22
N VAL A 525 3.03 -20.97 -14.47
CA VAL A 525 1.64 -20.64 -14.78
C VAL A 525 1.54 -20.28 -16.25
N LEU A 526 0.65 -20.98 -16.97
CA LEU A 526 0.25 -20.63 -18.33
C LEU A 526 -1.03 -19.80 -18.27
N GLN A 527 -1.08 -18.68 -18.99
CA GLN A 527 -2.24 -17.76 -18.94
C GLN A 527 -3.57 -18.47 -19.21
N LYS A 528 -3.60 -19.40 -20.17
CA LYS A 528 -4.79 -20.18 -20.53
C LYS A 528 -5.29 -21.15 -19.46
N ASN A 529 -4.45 -21.49 -18.48
CA ASN A 529 -4.80 -22.42 -17.40
C ASN A 529 -5.38 -21.68 -16.19
N ILE A 530 -5.37 -20.34 -16.18
CA ILE A 530 -5.92 -19.55 -15.08
C ILE A 530 -7.44 -19.74 -15.06
N THR A 531 -7.95 -20.14 -13.89
CA THR A 531 -9.39 -20.36 -13.65
C THR A 531 -9.94 -19.45 -12.56
N THR A 532 -9.06 -18.84 -11.76
CA THR A 532 -9.43 -17.85 -10.73
C THR A 532 -9.91 -16.56 -11.36
N ASN A 533 -11.01 -16.01 -10.83
CA ASN A 533 -11.53 -14.71 -11.26
C ASN A 533 -10.58 -13.59 -10.82
N ILE A 534 -10.42 -12.54 -11.63
CA ILE A 534 -9.55 -11.40 -11.33
C ILE A 534 -10.34 -10.11 -11.51
N ILE A 535 -10.44 -9.33 -10.44
CA ILE A 535 -11.17 -8.05 -10.40
C ILE A 535 -10.17 -6.91 -10.15
N GLN A 536 -10.42 -5.75 -10.76
CA GLN A 536 -9.60 -4.56 -10.60
C GLN A 536 -10.40 -3.46 -9.87
N LEU A 537 -9.81 -2.88 -8.83
CA LEU A 537 -10.30 -1.65 -8.18
C LEU A 537 -9.19 -0.60 -8.04
N GLN A 538 -8.12 -0.70 -8.84
CA GLN A 538 -6.93 0.14 -8.73
C GLN A 538 -7.24 1.65 -8.82
N GLY A 539 -8.22 2.03 -9.66
CA GLY A 539 -8.65 3.42 -9.85
C GLY A 539 -9.10 4.09 -8.54
N PHE A 540 -9.89 3.40 -7.72
CA PHE A 540 -10.37 3.94 -6.44
C PHE A 540 -9.28 4.04 -5.38
N TYR A 541 -8.28 3.17 -5.48
CA TYR A 541 -7.34 2.97 -4.40
C TYR A 541 -6.07 3.79 -4.60
N SER A 542 -5.55 4.02 -5.82
CA SER A 542 -4.26 4.71 -6.08
C SER A 542 -3.87 5.80 -5.05
N GLY A 543 -2.64 5.70 -4.55
CA GLY A 543 -2.09 6.64 -3.56
C GLY A 543 -1.40 7.87 -4.16
N HIS A 544 -1.33 7.97 -5.50
CA HIS A 544 -0.65 9.07 -6.19
C HIS A 544 -1.62 10.03 -6.86
N ALA A 545 -1.33 11.33 -6.78
CA ALA A 545 -1.96 12.38 -7.55
C ALA A 545 -2.00 12.04 -9.04
N ASP A 546 -3.15 12.22 -9.66
CA ASP A 546 -3.30 12.14 -11.12
C ASP A 546 -2.82 13.44 -11.79
N GLN A 547 -2.88 13.52 -13.12
CA GLN A 547 -2.37 14.67 -13.86
C GLN A 547 -2.97 16.00 -13.38
N SER A 548 -4.28 16.03 -13.05
CA SER A 548 -4.91 17.24 -12.50
C SER A 548 -4.30 17.64 -11.16
N GLY A 549 -4.16 16.68 -10.24
CA GLY A 549 -3.57 16.94 -8.93
C GLY A 549 -2.10 17.39 -8.99
N LEU A 550 -1.34 16.90 -9.97
CA LEU A 550 0.04 17.34 -10.24
C LEU A 550 0.07 18.78 -10.78
N LEU A 551 -0.84 19.13 -11.70
CA LEU A 551 -0.96 20.50 -12.19
C LEU A 551 -1.33 21.47 -11.06
N ASP A 552 -2.29 21.12 -10.21
CA ASP A 552 -2.67 21.97 -9.07
C ASP A 552 -1.47 22.22 -8.15
N PHE A 553 -0.65 21.20 -7.89
CA PHE A 553 0.57 21.37 -7.10
C PHE A 553 1.58 22.34 -7.74
N ILE A 554 1.75 22.30 -9.06
CA ILE A 554 2.69 23.16 -9.80
C ILE A 554 2.19 24.61 -9.87
N PHE A 555 0.89 24.81 -10.08
CA PHE A 555 0.34 26.13 -10.40
C PHE A 555 -0.26 26.84 -9.19
N GLU A 556 -0.87 26.14 -8.22
CA GLU A 556 -1.51 26.82 -7.10
C GLU A 556 -0.47 27.45 -6.15
N ILE A 557 -0.83 28.65 -5.68
CA ILE A 557 -0.05 29.40 -4.70
C ILE A 557 -0.83 29.39 -3.38
N VAL A 558 -0.21 28.83 -2.34
CA VAL A 558 -0.80 28.79 -0.99
C VAL A 558 -0.11 29.81 -0.08
N GLY A 559 -0.90 30.61 0.64
CA GLY A 559 -0.42 31.62 1.61
C GLY A 559 -0.91 33.04 1.32
N GLU A 560 -0.56 34.01 2.17
CA GLU A 560 -0.90 35.43 1.95
C GLU A 560 -0.16 35.97 0.72
N GLN A 561 -0.93 36.36 -0.30
CA GLN A 561 -0.39 37.13 -1.43
C GLN A 561 -0.31 38.59 -1.00
N LYS A 562 0.91 39.12 -0.86
CA LYS A 562 1.08 40.56 -0.65
C LYS A 562 0.72 41.27 -1.96
N GLN A 563 -0.06 42.34 -1.89
CA GLN A 563 -0.57 43.08 -3.06
C GLN A 563 0.52 43.60 -4.03
N GLU A 564 1.80 43.57 -3.63
CA GLU A 564 2.94 44.06 -4.42
C GLU A 564 3.97 42.97 -4.78
N THR A 565 3.75 41.69 -4.42
CA THR A 565 4.68 40.63 -4.83
C THR A 565 4.47 40.24 -6.29
N GLN A 566 5.34 40.73 -7.19
CA GLN A 566 5.48 40.18 -8.53
C GLN A 566 5.68 38.66 -8.45
N THR A 567 4.90 37.91 -9.22
CA THR A 567 5.03 36.45 -9.33
C THR A 567 6.38 36.12 -9.96
N LYS A 568 7.35 35.69 -9.14
CA LYS A 568 8.65 35.24 -9.64
C LYS A 568 8.45 33.94 -10.44
N PRO A 569 9.01 33.82 -11.65
CA PRO A 569 8.89 32.59 -12.42
C PRO A 569 9.67 31.45 -11.77
N SER A 570 9.15 30.23 -11.89
CA SER A 570 9.75 29.02 -11.33
C SER A 570 10.14 28.03 -12.44
N ALA A 571 11.32 27.44 -12.34
CA ALA A 571 11.66 26.28 -13.16
C ALA A 571 10.93 25.03 -12.66
N VAL A 572 10.47 24.17 -13.55
CA VAL A 572 9.81 22.89 -13.23
C VAL A 572 10.65 21.75 -13.77
N PHE A 573 10.96 20.78 -12.92
CA PHE A 573 11.68 19.56 -13.29
C PHE A 573 10.76 18.36 -13.06
N ILE A 574 10.50 17.59 -14.12
CA ILE A 574 9.61 16.44 -14.07
C ILE A 574 10.43 15.14 -13.91
N ASN A 575 10.27 14.48 -12.76
CA ASN A 575 10.97 13.25 -12.40
C ASN A 575 9.99 12.11 -12.06
N HIS A 576 10.52 10.96 -11.63
CA HIS A 576 9.71 9.89 -11.02
C HIS A 576 8.51 9.44 -11.85
N GLY A 577 8.78 9.00 -13.09
CA GLY A 577 7.74 8.57 -14.00
C GLY A 577 8.28 8.06 -15.33
N GLN A 578 7.45 7.30 -16.03
CA GLN A 578 7.81 6.73 -17.33
C GLN A 578 7.92 7.83 -18.39
N PRO A 579 8.68 7.62 -19.49
CA PRO A 579 8.85 8.62 -20.54
C PRO A 579 7.54 9.22 -21.05
N LYS A 580 6.52 8.38 -21.25
CA LYS A 580 5.17 8.81 -21.68
C LYS A 580 4.53 9.75 -20.67
N ALA A 581 4.48 9.37 -19.40
CA ALA A 581 3.86 10.18 -18.34
C ALA A 581 4.57 11.52 -18.13
N ARG A 582 5.90 11.54 -18.27
CA ARG A 582 6.70 12.77 -18.21
C ARG A 582 6.40 13.71 -19.37
N ALA A 583 6.32 13.18 -20.59
CA ALA A 583 6.02 13.96 -21.79
C ALA A 583 4.60 14.54 -21.74
N GLU A 584 3.61 13.71 -21.42
CA GLU A 584 2.21 14.16 -21.36
C GLU A 584 1.95 15.16 -20.22
N LEU A 585 2.63 15.03 -19.08
CA LEU A 585 2.57 16.04 -18.03
C LEU A 585 3.20 17.36 -18.48
N LYS A 586 4.31 17.32 -19.22
CA LYS A 586 4.91 18.53 -19.81
C LYS A 586 3.91 19.23 -20.73
N ASP A 587 3.27 18.49 -21.64
CA ASP A 587 2.28 19.04 -22.56
C ASP A 587 1.09 19.66 -21.80
N ALA A 588 0.65 19.02 -20.71
CA ALA A 588 -0.41 19.52 -19.85
C ALA A 588 -0.02 20.82 -19.10
N ILE A 589 1.23 20.94 -18.64
CA ILE A 589 1.75 22.18 -18.03
C ILE A 589 1.75 23.30 -19.07
N GLU A 590 2.25 23.04 -20.29
CA GLU A 590 2.26 24.02 -21.38
C GLU A 590 0.83 24.45 -21.77
N ALA A 591 -0.14 23.53 -21.76
CA ALA A 591 -1.54 23.83 -22.01
C ALA A 591 -2.17 24.74 -20.93
N ARG A 592 -1.92 24.47 -19.63
CA ARG A 592 -2.44 25.31 -18.53
C ARG A 592 -1.79 26.70 -18.52
N LEU A 593 -0.49 26.79 -18.83
CA LEU A 593 0.21 28.06 -19.05
C LEU A 593 -0.46 28.90 -20.14
N ASN A 594 -0.75 28.31 -21.29
CA ASN A 594 -1.38 28.99 -22.41
C ASN A 594 -2.82 29.43 -22.14
N SER A 595 -3.52 28.75 -21.22
CA SER A 595 -4.88 29.09 -20.81
C SER A 595 -4.93 30.35 -19.94
N GLY A 596 -3.82 30.70 -19.26
CA GLY A 596 -3.67 31.99 -18.56
C GLY A 596 -4.62 32.17 -17.37
N ASN A 597 -4.84 31.12 -16.58
CA ASN A 597 -5.73 31.18 -15.41
C ASN A 597 -5.26 32.24 -14.41
N GLU A 598 -6.20 33.06 -13.93
CA GLU A 598 -5.90 34.09 -12.93
C GLU A 598 -5.48 33.46 -11.60
N GLY A 599 -4.38 33.95 -11.02
CA GLY A 599 -3.86 33.47 -9.73
C GLY A 599 -2.91 32.27 -9.80
N ASP A 600 -2.72 31.67 -10.97
CA ASP A 600 -1.75 30.61 -11.20
C ASP A 600 -0.30 31.13 -11.11
N ARG A 601 0.61 30.29 -10.59
CA ARG A 601 2.05 30.48 -10.69
C ARG A 601 2.48 30.44 -12.16
N ASN A 602 3.56 31.15 -12.49
CA ASN A 602 4.15 31.15 -13.82
C ASN A 602 5.39 30.23 -13.90
N PRO A 603 5.24 28.94 -14.25
CA PRO A 603 6.37 28.09 -14.57
C PRO A 603 6.96 28.43 -15.94
N ASN A 604 8.16 29.02 -16.00
CA ASN A 604 8.73 29.54 -17.26
C ASN A 604 9.69 28.58 -17.98
N GLU A 605 10.23 27.60 -17.26
CA GLU A 605 11.23 26.65 -17.76
C GLU A 605 10.80 25.25 -17.35
N ILE A 606 10.56 24.34 -18.31
CA ILE A 606 10.13 22.97 -18.03
C ILE A 606 11.19 21.99 -18.52
N TYR A 607 11.76 21.24 -17.59
CA TYR A 607 12.85 20.30 -17.84
C TYR A 607 12.39 18.85 -17.68
N LEU A 608 12.88 18.00 -18.58
CA LEU A 608 12.82 16.54 -18.50
C LEU A 608 14.25 16.02 -18.27
N PRO A 609 14.73 15.91 -17.01
CA PRO A 609 16.09 15.48 -16.73
C PRO A 609 16.32 14.02 -17.15
N ASP A 610 17.25 13.80 -18.07
CA ASP A 610 17.60 12.45 -18.56
C ASP A 610 19.04 12.05 -18.23
N SER A 611 19.91 13.01 -17.88
CA SER A 611 21.29 12.76 -17.48
C SER A 611 21.43 12.57 -15.98
N ARG A 612 22.12 11.48 -15.58
CA ARG A 612 22.47 11.20 -14.17
C ARG A 612 23.70 11.97 -13.67
N GLN A 613 24.39 12.70 -14.55
CA GLN A 613 25.71 13.27 -14.26
C GLN A 613 25.76 14.81 -14.33
N GLN A 614 24.87 15.42 -15.11
CA GLN A 614 24.86 16.87 -15.29
C GLN A 614 24.35 17.59 -14.04
N TRP A 615 25.02 18.68 -13.68
CA TRP A 615 24.61 19.55 -12.58
C TRP A 615 23.81 20.72 -13.12
N TYR A 616 22.66 21.04 -12.54
CA TYR A 616 21.99 22.31 -12.76
C TYR A 616 22.40 23.30 -11.68
N ASP A 617 22.89 24.46 -12.09
CA ASP A 617 23.32 25.52 -11.18
C ASP A 617 22.27 26.65 -11.11
N PHE A 618 21.80 26.92 -9.89
CA PHE A 618 20.71 27.87 -9.67
C PHE A 618 21.11 29.34 -9.85
N ASN A 619 22.41 29.66 -9.79
CA ASN A 619 22.88 31.03 -9.97
C ASN A 619 22.93 31.38 -11.46
N SER A 620 23.51 30.49 -12.27
CA SER A 620 23.63 30.65 -13.72
C SER A 620 22.40 30.19 -14.51
N LYS A 621 21.50 29.43 -13.87
CA LYS A 621 20.31 28.79 -14.48
C LYS A 621 20.66 27.91 -15.68
N LYS A 622 21.78 27.19 -15.59
CA LYS A 622 22.32 26.37 -16.68
C LYS A 622 22.71 24.98 -16.20
N TRP A 623 22.61 24.03 -17.12
CA TRP A 623 23.21 22.72 -16.99
C TRP A 623 24.72 22.82 -17.22
N ILE A 624 25.49 22.38 -16.24
CA ILE A 624 26.93 22.28 -16.23
C ILE A 624 27.30 20.81 -16.50
N ALA A 625 28.13 20.60 -17.52
CA ALA A 625 28.68 19.29 -17.81
C ALA A 625 29.45 18.77 -16.58
N PRO A 626 29.43 17.45 -16.30
CA PRO A 626 30.27 16.90 -15.25
C PRO A 626 31.73 17.26 -15.52
N VAL A 627 32.47 17.63 -14.47
CA VAL A 627 33.93 17.70 -14.55
C VAL A 627 34.39 16.28 -14.87
N PRO A 628 35.15 16.04 -15.96
CA PRO A 628 35.65 14.71 -16.26
C PRO A 628 36.44 14.20 -15.07
N ASN A 629 36.15 12.99 -14.63
CA ASN A 629 37.03 12.29 -13.70
C ASN A 629 38.43 12.26 -14.28
N THR A 630 39.43 12.29 -13.41
CA THR A 630 40.79 11.98 -13.86
C THR A 630 40.84 10.52 -14.32
N ARG A 631 41.71 10.20 -15.28
CA ARG A 631 41.92 8.81 -15.75
C ARG A 631 42.16 7.83 -14.59
N THR A 632 42.80 8.30 -13.52
CA THR A 632 43.05 7.53 -12.30
C THR A 632 41.77 7.22 -11.55
N GLU A 633 40.86 8.20 -11.41
CA GLU A 633 39.55 8.01 -10.75
C GLU A 633 38.65 7.09 -11.56
N ASP A 634 38.64 7.20 -12.89
CA ASP A 634 37.91 6.28 -13.75
C ASP A 634 38.45 4.85 -13.64
N LEU A 635 39.77 4.67 -13.67
CA LEU A 635 40.39 3.35 -13.46
C LEU A 635 40.08 2.79 -12.07
N LEU A 636 40.02 3.64 -11.04
CA LEU A 636 39.69 3.22 -9.67
C LEU A 636 38.23 2.78 -9.57
N GLN A 637 37.31 3.49 -10.22
CA GLN A 637 35.89 3.14 -10.31
C GLN A 637 35.68 1.84 -11.10
N ASP A 638 36.37 1.68 -12.23
CA ASP A 638 36.34 0.45 -13.02
C ASP A 638 36.87 -0.73 -12.22
N LEU A 639 37.98 -0.56 -11.50
CA LEU A 639 38.56 -1.58 -10.63
C LEU A 639 37.60 -1.95 -9.49
N LEU A 640 36.97 -0.97 -8.84
CA LEU A 640 35.97 -1.20 -7.79
C LEU A 640 34.74 -1.94 -8.33
N SER A 641 34.27 -1.55 -9.51
CA SER A 641 33.14 -2.17 -10.21
C SER A 641 33.43 -3.63 -10.55
N GLU A 642 34.60 -3.92 -11.14
CA GLU A 642 35.02 -5.30 -11.45
C GLU A 642 35.26 -6.13 -10.19
N GLN A 643 35.82 -5.54 -9.13
CA GLN A 643 35.96 -6.20 -7.84
C GLN A 643 34.60 -6.57 -7.24
N LEU A 644 33.61 -5.66 -7.28
CA LEU A 644 32.25 -5.93 -6.81
C LEU A 644 31.57 -7.03 -7.63
N LYS A 645 31.66 -6.99 -8.96
CA LYS A 645 31.14 -8.06 -9.83
C LYS A 645 31.77 -9.41 -9.50
N THR A 646 33.09 -9.43 -9.33
CA THR A 646 33.84 -10.64 -8.98
C THR A 646 33.39 -11.19 -7.63
N ASN A 647 33.22 -10.34 -6.63
CA ASN A 647 32.73 -10.73 -5.30
C ASN A 647 31.32 -11.33 -5.37
N VAL A 648 30.40 -10.73 -6.15
CA VAL A 648 29.04 -11.27 -6.34
C VAL A 648 29.07 -12.63 -7.04
N LEU A 649 29.89 -12.78 -8.09
CA LEU A 649 30.04 -14.06 -8.79
C LEU A 649 30.62 -15.15 -7.88
N LEU A 650 31.63 -14.81 -7.08
CA LEU A 650 32.21 -15.71 -6.09
C LEU A 650 31.19 -16.11 -5.03
N GLN A 651 30.37 -15.17 -4.54
CA GLN A 651 29.32 -15.47 -3.58
C GLN A 651 28.27 -16.42 -4.17
N ARG A 652 27.82 -16.18 -5.42
CA ARG A 652 26.91 -17.09 -6.13
C ARG A 652 27.49 -18.49 -6.29
N LEU A 653 28.79 -18.58 -6.59
CA LEU A 653 29.50 -19.86 -6.68
C LEU A 653 29.51 -20.57 -5.32
N VAL A 654 29.81 -19.86 -4.24
CA VAL A 654 29.79 -20.38 -2.87
C VAL A 654 28.40 -20.89 -2.50
N ASP A 655 27.34 -20.14 -2.81
CA ASP A 655 25.97 -20.51 -2.52
C ASP A 655 25.53 -21.73 -3.34
N GLN A 656 25.89 -21.81 -4.63
CA GLN A 656 25.66 -23.00 -5.45
C GLN A 656 26.39 -24.24 -4.91
N LEU A 657 27.65 -24.08 -4.46
CA LEU A 657 28.42 -25.16 -3.85
C LEU A 657 27.81 -25.61 -2.53
N ALA A 658 27.33 -24.67 -1.69
CA ALA A 658 26.62 -24.99 -0.45
C ALA A 658 25.31 -25.75 -0.72
N SER A 659 24.52 -25.28 -1.70
CA SER A 659 23.27 -25.91 -2.14
C SER A 659 23.48 -27.34 -2.65
N ASN A 660 24.51 -27.56 -3.47
CA ASN A 660 24.88 -28.88 -3.97
C ASN A 660 25.37 -29.82 -2.85
N LYS A 661 26.03 -29.29 -1.82
CA LYS A 661 26.45 -30.06 -0.64
C LYS A 661 25.24 -30.53 0.19
N TYR A 662 24.21 -29.69 0.33
CA TYR A 662 22.95 -30.05 0.99
C TYR A 662 22.13 -31.07 0.19
N ALA A 663 22.07 -30.94 -1.14
CA ALA A 663 21.41 -31.92 -2.01
C ALA A 663 22.12 -33.29 -1.94
N ASN A 664 23.45 -33.32 -2.00
CA ASN A 664 24.23 -34.56 -1.90
C ASN A 664 24.16 -35.24 -0.52
N ASN A 665 24.03 -34.47 0.57
CA ASN A 665 23.85 -35.04 1.91
C ASN A 665 22.45 -35.62 2.13
N ASN A 666 21.42 -35.11 1.45
CA ASN A 666 20.07 -35.68 1.49
C ASN A 666 19.92 -36.94 0.63
N ILE A 667 20.71 -37.07 -0.44
CA ILE A 667 20.79 -38.29 -1.27
C ILE A 667 21.52 -39.42 -0.53
N LYS A 668 22.43 -39.11 0.41
CA LYS A 668 23.06 -40.12 1.28
C LYS A 668 22.24 -40.53 2.51
N LYS A 669 21.10 -39.86 2.78
CA LYS A 669 20.20 -40.12 3.91
C LYS A 669 18.85 -40.77 3.51
N LYS A 670 18.60 -40.93 2.22
CA LYS A 670 17.57 -41.84 1.67
C LYS A 670 18.27 -43.10 1.19
#